data_AF-A0A956QWJ4-F1
#
_entry.id   AF-A0A956QWJ4-F1
#
_cell.length_a   1.000
_cell.length_b   1.000
_cell.length_c   1.000
_cell.angle_alpha   90.00
_cell.angle_beta   90.00
_cell.angle_gamma   90.00
#
_symmetry.space_group_name_H-M   'P 1'
#
loop_
_entity.id
_entity.type
_entity.pdbx_description
1 polymer ?
#
loop_
_entity_poly.entity_id
_entity_poly.type
_entity_poly.pdbx_seq_one_letter_code
_entity_poly.pdbx_strand_id
1 'polypeptide(L)'
;MKPIYAKSIKAKEHGRYKVDRRPLCHGMPFVLTDAAHPRMVLKNGSHFLVLDQSASIPACNTLGYGYYRYDTRHIGEWEMTLNGVPMSLLSTNVSEGYSATFLHTNVQVDGLPQQNIIVQRDVVLHDLLWEKVTVENFLSACLECELKFHFQSDFADMFEVRGLNRARRGERMIPVPARDLSSLFLAYRGLDNVLVETLIEFRGLKPVRIQDGDVYFKIELNGRSRQEFEICVSTAANGKELSPNSSRIGFDRARELSDRDYQEWSSAGASLSTDHELFNVSIDRGMRDIYILRQPTPKGYGIAAGIPWYTTIFGRDSAITALQLLPYMQGLSRETISVLAKYQGVKEDPYTEESPGRIMHEIRFGELSRAHEVPHTPYYGSVDSTQLWLLLLAEYIDWSGDLELARRLWPKVKSAMDWLNRMTENGYLSYHCTNSHGLVNQGWKDSHDSVNFANGKLATAPIALCEAQAYLYAARMAIANLADRLKFKAYGVRLRSDAQKLKESFLKDFWMPDEQFLANALDADGRQVDGLSSNPGQCLFTGILDDEKANRVADRLMAPDFWSGWGIRTLARSNMAFNPISYHNGSIWPHDNSMIAHGFRKLGRIRDLHKIMEALYEVSLSQKNYRLPELFCGFGKEDSDNPIDYPVSCSPQAWAAGSMFQLLSACFNIQPDALNNTVRIVEPSLPEWLGRVVLKNVQVGKTHIDLAFASRGSLTTCEILRKSGALKVVIET
;
A
#
# COMPACT_ATOMS: atom_id res chain seq x y z
N MET A 1 24.49 32.22 -4.30
CA MET A 1 23.22 32.94 -4.54
C MET A 1 22.35 32.81 -3.31
N LYS A 2 21.99 33.92 -2.66
CA LYS A 2 21.00 33.90 -1.55
C LYS A 2 19.64 33.46 -2.11
N PRO A 3 18.87 32.59 -1.43
CA PRO A 3 17.63 32.04 -1.98
C PRO A 3 16.61 33.16 -2.24
N ILE A 4 16.05 33.17 -3.46
CA ILE A 4 14.99 34.10 -3.88
C ILE A 4 13.75 33.94 -2.99
N TYR A 5 13.59 32.80 -2.29
CA TYR A 5 12.59 32.64 -1.22
C TYR A 5 12.66 33.79 -0.20
N ALA A 6 13.84 34.24 0.23
CA ALA A 6 13.93 35.37 1.16
C ALA A 6 13.53 36.72 0.53
N LYS A 7 13.58 36.85 -0.81
CA LYS A 7 13.15 38.06 -1.53
C LYS A 7 11.67 38.02 -1.93
N SER A 8 11.09 36.86 -2.26
CA SER A 8 9.63 36.70 -2.44
C SER A 8 8.92 36.73 -1.08
N ILE A 9 9.56 36.21 -0.02
CA ILE A 9 9.13 36.36 1.38
C ILE A 9 9.36 37.79 1.88
N LYS A 10 10.26 38.60 1.33
CA LYS A 10 10.32 40.03 1.69
C LYS A 10 9.11 40.85 1.23
N ALA A 11 8.24 40.30 0.39
CA ALA A 11 6.89 40.85 0.20
C ALA A 11 5.95 40.55 1.39
N LYS A 12 6.34 39.68 2.34
CA LYS A 12 5.62 39.31 3.58
C LYS A 12 5.81 40.33 4.73
N GLU A 13 6.43 41.49 4.51
CA GLU A 13 6.71 42.44 5.60
C GLU A 13 5.48 43.19 6.15
N HIS A 14 4.28 43.08 5.56
CA HIS A 14 3.08 43.68 6.14
C HIS A 14 1.90 42.70 6.00
N GLY A 15 1.43 42.15 7.12
CA GLY A 15 0.47 41.05 7.15
C GLY A 15 -0.79 41.25 6.32
N ARG A 16 -1.25 40.16 5.70
CA ARG A 16 -2.46 39.42 6.08
C ARG A 16 -2.78 38.50 4.90
N TYR A 17 -2.40 37.23 5.01
CA TYR A 17 -3.27 36.23 4.37
C TYR A 17 -4.69 36.54 4.85
N LYS A 18 -5.57 36.84 3.90
CA LYS A 18 -6.98 37.08 4.23
C LYS A 18 -7.63 35.73 4.36
N VAL A 19 -8.29 35.50 5.49
CA VAL A 19 -9.05 34.26 5.70
C VAL A 19 -10.14 34.18 4.64
N ASP A 20 -10.17 33.08 3.91
CA ASP A 20 -11.24 32.77 2.98
C ASP A 20 -12.40 32.15 3.75
N ARG A 21 -13.45 32.95 3.99
CA ARG A 21 -14.67 32.53 4.68
C ARG A 21 -15.71 31.91 3.76
N ARG A 22 -15.44 31.86 2.46
CA ARG A 22 -16.38 31.23 1.51
C ARG A 22 -16.38 29.72 1.77
N PRO A 23 -17.54 29.07 1.71
CA PRO A 23 -17.59 27.62 1.71
C PRO A 23 -16.93 27.12 0.41
N LEU A 24 -16.06 26.12 0.52
CA LEU A 24 -15.55 25.41 -0.66
C LEU A 24 -16.67 24.60 -1.31
N CYS A 25 -17.50 23.97 -0.48
CA CYS A 25 -18.63 23.15 -0.89
C CYS A 25 -19.76 23.35 0.11
N HIS A 26 -20.95 23.74 -0.37
CA HIS A 26 -22.13 23.83 0.46
C HIS A 26 -22.67 22.42 0.76
N GLY A 27 -22.58 21.98 2.02
CA GLY A 27 -23.51 20.99 2.58
C GLY A 27 -23.47 19.56 2.04
N MET A 28 -22.41 19.13 1.33
CA MET A 28 -22.26 17.70 1.02
C MET A 28 -21.51 16.99 2.14
N PRO A 29 -22.14 16.03 2.85
CA PRO A 29 -21.38 15.11 3.67
C PRO A 29 -20.39 14.35 2.77
N PHE A 30 -19.14 14.21 3.22
CA PHE A 30 -18.15 13.32 2.60
C PHE A 30 -18.61 11.87 2.82
N VAL A 31 -19.66 11.45 2.11
CA VAL A 31 -20.07 10.06 2.10
C VAL A 31 -19.40 9.42 0.90
N LEU A 32 -18.66 8.33 1.15
CA LEU A 32 -18.23 7.40 0.11
C LEU A 32 -19.47 6.69 -0.45
N THR A 33 -20.27 7.37 -1.27
CA THR A 33 -21.53 6.82 -1.80
C THR A 33 -21.46 6.33 -3.23
N ASP A 34 -20.40 6.59 -3.99
CA ASP A 34 -20.40 6.22 -5.41
C ASP A 34 -19.49 5.05 -5.75
N ALA A 35 -20.03 4.21 -6.66
CA ALA A 35 -19.44 3.02 -7.25
C ALA A 35 -17.99 3.22 -7.71
N ALA A 36 -17.23 2.13 -7.80
CA ALA A 36 -15.83 2.08 -8.22
C ALA A 36 -15.55 3.08 -9.35
N HIS A 37 -14.99 4.24 -8.99
CA HIS A 37 -14.71 5.29 -9.96
C HIS A 37 -13.28 5.13 -10.47
N PRO A 38 -13.06 5.23 -11.79
CA PRO A 38 -11.72 5.17 -12.33
C PRO A 38 -10.84 6.26 -11.70
N ARG A 39 -9.71 5.85 -11.11
CA ARG A 39 -8.70 6.75 -10.57
C ARG A 39 -7.42 6.60 -11.38
N MET A 40 -6.80 7.73 -11.68
CA MET A 40 -5.40 7.77 -12.12
C MET A 40 -4.55 8.18 -10.93
N VAL A 41 -3.55 7.36 -10.62
CA VAL A 41 -2.75 7.50 -9.41
C VAL A 41 -1.30 7.66 -9.77
N LEU A 42 -0.67 8.70 -9.22
CA LEU A 42 0.78 8.84 -9.18
C LEU A 42 1.27 8.94 -7.74
N LYS A 43 2.45 8.40 -7.43
CA LYS A 43 3.10 8.59 -6.13
C LYS A 43 4.62 8.55 -6.26
N ASN A 44 5.28 9.43 -5.52
CA ASN A 44 6.71 9.34 -5.24
C ASN A 44 7.02 9.90 -3.85
N GLY A 45 7.73 9.12 -3.03
CA GLY A 45 8.05 9.51 -1.67
C GLY A 45 6.80 9.89 -0.86
N SER A 46 6.77 11.09 -0.28
CA SER A 46 5.62 11.60 0.48
C SER A 46 4.50 12.19 -0.37
N HIS A 47 4.68 12.29 -1.69
CA HIS A 47 3.73 12.94 -2.61
C HIS A 47 2.89 11.92 -3.34
N PHE A 48 1.60 12.17 -3.47
CA PHE A 48 0.75 11.42 -4.39
C PHE A 48 -0.31 12.31 -5.03
N LEU A 49 -0.75 11.91 -6.22
CA LEU A 49 -1.72 12.61 -7.04
C LEU A 49 -2.80 11.61 -7.44
N VAL A 50 -4.05 11.98 -7.23
CA VAL A 50 -5.23 11.18 -7.57
C VAL A 50 -6.11 12.04 -8.47
N LEU A 51 -6.28 11.61 -9.72
CA LEU A 51 -7.06 12.30 -10.73
C LEU A 51 -8.26 11.46 -11.15
N ASP A 52 -9.29 12.15 -11.66
CA ASP A 52 -10.44 11.52 -12.27
C ASP A 52 -10.12 10.96 -13.68
N GLN A 53 -11.15 10.48 -14.37
CA GLN A 53 -11.03 9.96 -15.73
C GLN A 53 -10.72 11.02 -16.80
N SER A 54 -10.85 12.32 -16.48
CA SER A 54 -10.50 13.45 -17.36
C SER A 54 -9.06 13.95 -17.15
N ALA A 55 -8.33 13.33 -16.23
CA ALA A 55 -7.03 13.78 -15.72
C ALA A 55 -7.11 15.14 -15.00
N SER A 56 -8.20 15.39 -14.29
CA SER A 56 -8.47 16.61 -13.52
C SER A 56 -8.75 16.29 -12.05
N ILE A 57 -8.77 17.32 -11.21
CA ILE A 57 -9.30 17.26 -9.83
C ILE A 57 -10.55 18.16 -9.81
N PRO A 58 -11.76 17.59 -9.94
CA PRO A 58 -12.97 18.40 -10.00
C PRO A 58 -13.29 19.03 -8.64
N ALA A 59 -13.95 20.20 -8.70
CA ALA A 59 -14.45 20.88 -7.51
C ALA A 59 -15.39 19.99 -6.70
N CYS A 60 -15.36 20.14 -5.37
CA CYS A 60 -16.23 19.41 -4.46
C CYS A 60 -16.28 17.89 -4.63
N ASN A 61 -15.18 17.28 -5.07
CA ASN A 61 -15.11 15.83 -5.21
C ASN A 61 -15.14 15.10 -3.85
N THR A 62 -15.97 14.07 -3.76
CA THR A 62 -16.10 13.15 -2.61
C THR A 62 -15.29 11.86 -2.79
N LEU A 63 -14.62 11.70 -3.93
CA LEU A 63 -13.93 10.47 -4.35
C LEU A 63 -12.45 10.45 -3.98
N GLY A 64 -11.97 11.47 -3.24
CA GLY A 64 -10.58 11.58 -2.80
C GLY A 64 -9.60 11.98 -3.92
N TYR A 65 -10.06 12.70 -4.94
CA TYR A 65 -9.17 13.31 -5.93
C TYR A 65 -8.42 14.47 -5.28
N GLY A 66 -7.14 14.62 -5.62
CA GLY A 66 -6.28 15.60 -4.98
C GLY A 66 -4.79 15.40 -5.25
N TYR A 67 -4.02 16.46 -5.07
CA TYR A 67 -2.58 16.36 -4.84
C TYR A 67 -2.33 16.41 -3.34
N TYR A 68 -1.62 15.41 -2.83
CA TYR A 68 -1.39 15.21 -1.42
C TYR A 68 0.10 15.18 -1.10
N ARG A 69 0.42 15.60 0.12
CA ARG A 69 1.70 15.31 0.75
C ARG A 69 1.43 14.75 2.14
N TYR A 70 1.96 13.56 2.43
CA TYR A 70 1.57 12.78 3.60
C TYR A 70 0.03 12.71 3.69
N ASP A 71 -0.58 13.13 4.80
CA ASP A 71 -2.02 13.04 5.01
C ASP A 71 -2.78 14.34 4.68
N THR A 72 -2.17 15.32 3.98
CA THR A 72 -2.81 16.61 3.69
C THR A 72 -3.03 16.82 2.20
N ARG A 73 -4.27 17.18 1.80
CA ARG A 73 -4.63 17.53 0.42
C ARG A 73 -4.19 18.96 0.10
N HIS A 74 -3.06 19.10 -0.57
CA HIS A 74 -2.47 20.40 -0.92
C HIS A 74 -3.14 21.09 -2.11
N ILE A 75 -3.74 20.34 -3.03
CA ILE A 75 -4.61 20.84 -4.11
C ILE A 75 -5.86 19.97 -4.11
N GLY A 76 -7.01 20.61 -3.90
CA GLY A 76 -8.33 19.99 -3.87
C GLY A 76 -9.13 20.18 -5.16
N GLU A 77 -8.71 21.12 -6.01
CA GLU A 77 -9.30 21.38 -7.33
C GLU A 77 -8.19 21.79 -8.31
N TRP A 78 -8.20 21.18 -9.50
CA TRP A 78 -7.23 21.35 -10.56
C TRP A 78 -7.88 21.02 -11.90
N GLU A 79 -8.35 22.05 -12.59
CA GLU A 79 -9.10 21.90 -13.84
C GLU A 79 -8.49 22.75 -14.94
N MET A 80 -8.67 22.32 -16.19
CA MET A 80 -8.13 22.98 -17.38
C MET A 80 -9.24 23.23 -18.41
N THR A 81 -9.31 24.45 -18.92
CA THR A 81 -10.25 24.84 -19.98
C THR A 81 -9.55 25.66 -21.05
N LEU A 82 -10.05 25.57 -22.28
CA LEU A 82 -9.60 26.36 -23.42
C LEU A 82 -10.74 27.25 -23.89
N ASN A 83 -10.52 28.57 -23.94
CA ASN A 83 -11.56 29.57 -24.20
C ASN A 83 -12.81 29.37 -23.32
N GLY A 84 -12.60 29.01 -22.05
CA GLY A 84 -13.67 28.77 -21.08
C GLY A 84 -14.39 27.41 -21.18
N VAL A 85 -14.02 26.54 -22.12
CA VAL A 85 -14.66 25.23 -22.31
C VAL A 85 -13.71 24.09 -21.91
N PRO A 86 -14.19 23.05 -21.20
CA PRO A 86 -13.39 21.87 -20.89
C PRO A 86 -12.86 21.16 -22.14
N MET A 87 -11.67 20.57 -22.03
CA MET A 87 -11.03 19.83 -23.12
C MET A 87 -11.35 18.34 -23.04
N SER A 88 -11.34 17.66 -24.20
CA SER A 88 -11.54 16.20 -24.28
C SER A 88 -10.22 15.46 -24.12
N LEU A 89 -10.17 14.49 -23.21
CA LEU A 89 -9.02 13.61 -23.04
C LEU A 89 -9.00 12.53 -24.12
N LEU A 90 -7.91 12.43 -24.87
CA LEU A 90 -7.71 11.46 -25.95
C LEU A 90 -6.91 10.23 -25.50
N SER A 91 -5.91 10.43 -24.64
CA SER A 91 -5.01 9.36 -24.22
C SER A 91 -4.39 9.63 -22.87
N THR A 92 -4.12 8.55 -22.14
CA THR A 92 -3.46 8.58 -20.83
C THR A 92 -2.39 7.51 -20.75
N ASN A 93 -1.23 7.88 -20.23
CA ASN A 93 -0.22 6.94 -19.80
C ASN A 93 0.16 7.24 -18.35
N VAL A 94 -0.02 6.25 -17.46
CA VAL A 94 0.38 6.31 -16.05
C VAL A 94 1.25 5.10 -15.66
N SER A 95 1.89 4.46 -16.66
CA SER A 95 2.53 3.15 -16.50
C SER A 95 3.62 3.14 -15.43
N GLU A 96 4.38 4.23 -15.33
CA GLU A 96 5.51 4.35 -14.42
C GLU A 96 5.09 4.55 -12.95
N GLY A 97 3.86 5.03 -12.72
CA GLY A 97 3.30 5.28 -11.39
C GLY A 97 3.86 6.51 -10.66
N TYR A 98 5.03 7.05 -11.01
CA TYR A 98 5.52 8.35 -10.50
C TYR A 98 5.44 9.46 -11.56
N SER A 99 5.06 9.11 -12.79
CA SER A 99 4.90 10.05 -13.90
C SER A 99 3.73 9.68 -14.79
N ALA A 100 3.21 10.67 -15.53
CA ALA A 100 2.13 10.49 -16.47
C ALA A 100 2.25 11.40 -17.70
N THR A 101 1.57 11.01 -18.77
CA THR A 101 1.29 11.85 -19.93
C THR A 101 -0.20 11.83 -20.20
N PHE A 102 -0.80 13.01 -20.35
CA PHE A 102 -2.19 13.21 -20.72
C PHE A 102 -2.26 14.01 -22.01
N LEU A 103 -3.03 13.52 -22.98
CA LEU A 103 -3.21 14.19 -24.27
C LEU A 103 -4.65 14.68 -24.39
N HIS A 104 -4.84 15.99 -24.41
CA HIS A 104 -6.14 16.63 -24.55
C HIS A 104 -6.29 17.29 -25.91
N THR A 105 -7.54 17.42 -26.38
CA THR A 105 -7.89 18.22 -27.55
C THR A 105 -9.07 19.13 -27.29
N ASN A 106 -9.18 20.19 -28.08
CA ASN A 106 -10.28 21.14 -27.95
C ASN A 106 -11.58 20.56 -28.53
N VAL A 107 -12.68 20.80 -27.81
CA VAL A 107 -14.03 20.68 -28.39
C VAL A 107 -14.32 21.88 -29.30
N GLN A 108 -15.48 21.90 -29.93
CA GLN A 108 -15.93 23.06 -30.70
C GLN A 108 -16.09 24.26 -29.75
N VAL A 109 -15.38 25.35 -30.05
CA VAL A 109 -15.45 26.63 -29.34
C VAL A 109 -15.61 27.76 -30.36
N ASP A 110 -16.20 28.87 -29.95
CA ASP A 110 -16.38 30.02 -30.85
C ASP A 110 -15.03 30.48 -31.42
N GLY A 111 -14.94 30.52 -32.76
CA GLY A 111 -13.72 30.90 -33.48
C GLY A 111 -12.64 29.82 -33.58
N LEU A 112 -12.83 28.64 -32.98
CA LEU A 112 -11.87 27.53 -33.03
C LEU A 112 -12.58 26.18 -33.33
N PRO A 113 -12.38 25.59 -34.52
CA PRO A 113 -12.95 24.29 -34.85
C PRO A 113 -12.43 23.19 -33.92
N GLN A 114 -13.28 22.21 -33.60
CA GLN A 114 -12.88 21.05 -32.78
C GLN A 114 -11.64 20.33 -33.33
N GLN A 115 -10.86 19.68 -32.47
CA GLN A 115 -9.74 18.79 -32.85
C GLN A 115 -8.60 19.48 -33.63
N ASN A 116 -8.37 20.77 -33.39
CA ASN A 116 -7.31 21.54 -34.06
C ASN A 116 -6.21 22.02 -33.11
N ILE A 117 -6.37 21.80 -31.81
CA ILE A 117 -5.36 22.04 -30.80
C ILE A 117 -5.15 20.77 -30.00
N ILE A 118 -3.90 20.47 -29.74
CA ILE A 118 -3.50 19.50 -28.73
C ILE A 118 -2.92 20.25 -27.54
N VAL A 119 -3.31 19.83 -26.34
CA VAL A 119 -2.62 20.17 -25.10
C VAL A 119 -2.10 18.88 -24.49
N GLN A 120 -0.79 18.69 -24.50
CA GLN A 120 -0.13 17.59 -23.80
C GLN A 120 0.31 18.06 -22.42
N ARG A 121 -0.04 17.30 -21.39
CA ARG A 121 0.37 17.51 -20.00
C ARG A 121 1.23 16.33 -19.56
N ASP A 122 2.53 16.55 -19.41
CA ASP A 122 3.44 15.57 -18.83
C ASP A 122 3.66 15.90 -17.35
N VAL A 123 3.38 14.95 -16.46
CA VAL A 123 3.51 15.13 -15.00
C VAL A 123 4.58 14.20 -14.46
N VAL A 124 5.43 14.68 -13.54
CA VAL A 124 6.35 13.84 -12.76
C VAL A 124 6.38 14.27 -11.29
N LEU A 125 6.31 13.28 -10.40
CA LEU A 125 6.50 13.45 -8.96
C LEU A 125 7.94 13.07 -8.62
N HIS A 126 8.72 14.04 -8.13
CA HIS A 126 10.03 13.81 -7.51
C HIS A 126 10.01 14.37 -6.07
N ASP A 127 10.91 15.31 -5.75
CA ASP A 127 10.88 16.14 -4.53
C ASP A 127 9.71 17.15 -4.52
N LEU A 128 9.18 17.43 -5.72
CA LEU A 128 8.10 18.37 -6.04
C LEU A 128 7.21 17.73 -7.11
N LEU A 129 6.02 18.28 -7.35
CA LEU A 129 5.24 17.96 -8.55
C LEU A 129 5.67 18.91 -9.67
N TRP A 130 6.07 18.34 -10.80
CA TRP A 130 6.35 19.06 -12.03
C TRP A 130 5.34 18.68 -13.10
N GLU A 131 4.88 19.67 -13.84
CA GLU A 131 4.10 19.47 -15.05
C GLU A 131 4.72 20.29 -16.18
N LYS A 132 4.90 19.67 -17.35
CA LYS A 132 5.22 20.34 -18.61
C LYS A 132 3.96 20.35 -19.48
N VAL A 133 3.58 21.54 -19.93
CA VAL A 133 2.40 21.77 -20.77
C VAL A 133 2.88 22.16 -22.17
N THR A 134 2.52 21.37 -23.16
CA THR A 134 2.80 21.64 -24.58
C THR A 134 1.48 21.90 -25.30
N VAL A 135 1.34 23.09 -25.89
CA VAL A 135 0.17 23.46 -26.70
C VAL A 135 0.58 23.49 -28.17
N GLU A 136 -0.12 22.77 -29.03
CA GLU A 136 0.20 22.64 -30.46
C GLU A 136 -1.02 23.01 -31.33
N ASN A 137 -0.78 23.86 -32.34
CA ASN A 137 -1.78 24.32 -33.30
C ASN A 137 -1.67 23.53 -34.62
N PHE A 138 -2.74 22.83 -34.99
CA PHE A 138 -2.83 22.06 -36.23
C PHE A 138 -3.46 22.81 -37.40
N LEU A 139 -3.91 24.06 -37.19
CA LEU A 139 -4.33 24.92 -38.29
C LEU A 139 -3.13 25.43 -39.08
N SER A 140 -3.37 25.82 -40.33
CA SER A 140 -2.40 26.58 -41.14
C SER A 140 -2.35 28.06 -40.75
N ALA A 141 -3.40 28.57 -40.10
CA ALA A 141 -3.50 29.95 -39.67
C ALA A 141 -2.93 30.17 -38.26
N CYS A 142 -2.53 31.41 -37.98
CA CYS A 142 -2.24 31.84 -36.63
C CYS A 142 -3.51 31.77 -35.77
N LEU A 143 -3.32 31.41 -34.50
CA LEU A 143 -4.38 31.28 -33.52
C LEU A 143 -4.00 32.03 -32.25
N GLU A 144 -5.00 32.73 -31.70
CA GLU A 144 -4.97 33.25 -30.34
C GLU A 144 -6.03 32.51 -29.50
N CYS A 145 -5.65 31.96 -28.35
CA CYS A 145 -6.59 31.34 -27.42
C CYS A 145 -6.19 31.56 -25.97
N GLU A 146 -7.17 31.46 -25.07
CA GLU A 146 -6.99 31.55 -23.63
C GLU A 146 -6.98 30.14 -23.03
N LEU A 147 -5.83 29.74 -22.47
CA LEU A 147 -5.72 28.52 -21.68
C LEU A 147 -5.85 28.90 -20.20
N LYS A 148 -6.83 28.33 -19.51
CA LYS A 148 -7.07 28.58 -18.08
C LYS A 148 -6.83 27.32 -17.27
N PHE A 149 -6.06 27.47 -16.20
CA PHE A 149 -6.01 26.49 -15.10
C PHE A 149 -6.74 27.06 -13.89
N HIS A 150 -7.54 26.23 -13.22
CA HIS A 150 -8.13 26.56 -11.93
C HIS A 150 -7.44 25.77 -10.83
N PHE A 151 -6.97 26.44 -9.78
CA PHE A 151 -6.35 25.82 -8.60
C PHE A 151 -7.02 26.28 -7.31
N GLN A 152 -7.54 25.32 -6.55
CA GLN A 152 -8.03 25.54 -5.17
C GLN A 152 -7.54 24.45 -4.23
N SER A 153 -7.63 24.73 -2.93
CA SER A 153 -7.26 23.79 -1.89
C SER A 153 -8.11 23.94 -0.66
N ASP A 154 -8.47 22.82 -0.06
CA ASP A 154 -9.14 22.73 1.23
C ASP A 154 -8.21 22.36 2.39
N PHE A 155 -6.98 21.92 2.08
CA PHE A 155 -6.01 21.39 3.04
C PHE A 155 -6.58 20.29 3.94
N ALA A 156 -7.58 19.55 3.44
CA ALA A 156 -8.22 18.50 4.23
C ALA A 156 -7.23 17.42 4.62
N ASP A 157 -7.33 16.97 5.87
CA ASP A 157 -6.64 15.79 6.34
C ASP A 157 -7.26 14.52 5.74
N MET A 158 -6.47 13.48 5.51
CA MET A 158 -6.91 12.21 4.94
C MET A 158 -8.07 11.58 5.71
N PHE A 159 -8.15 11.73 7.04
CA PHE A 159 -9.32 11.25 7.78
C PHE A 159 -10.59 12.01 7.42
N GLU A 160 -10.51 13.32 7.16
CA GLU A 160 -11.65 14.12 6.71
C GLU A 160 -12.08 13.73 5.30
N VAL A 161 -11.12 13.50 4.40
CA VAL A 161 -11.39 13.00 3.04
C VAL A 161 -12.11 11.64 3.09
N ARG A 162 -11.78 10.79 4.08
CA ARG A 162 -12.43 9.49 4.33
C ARG A 162 -13.79 9.59 5.04
N GLY A 163 -14.27 10.80 5.33
CA GLY A 163 -15.60 11.02 5.92
C GLY A 163 -15.61 11.36 7.41
N LEU A 164 -14.46 11.52 8.07
CA LEU A 164 -14.43 12.01 9.45
C LEU A 164 -14.88 13.46 9.51
N ASN A 165 -16.04 13.70 10.10
CA ASN A 165 -16.58 15.05 10.29
C ASN A 165 -15.90 15.72 11.50
N ARG A 166 -15.09 16.76 11.25
CA ARG A 166 -14.49 17.58 12.32
C ARG A 166 -15.44 18.67 12.79
N ALA A 167 -15.47 18.89 14.10
CA ALA A 167 -16.26 19.96 14.71
C ALA A 167 -15.74 21.37 14.35
N ARG A 168 -14.43 21.50 14.16
CA ARG A 168 -13.76 22.76 13.80
C ARG A 168 -12.64 22.49 12.82
N ARG A 169 -12.38 23.47 11.95
CA ARG A 169 -11.22 23.51 11.06
C ARG A 169 -10.42 24.77 11.34
N GLY A 170 -9.17 24.77 10.92
CA GLY A 170 -8.31 25.94 10.89
C GLY A 170 -8.74 26.99 9.87
N GLU A 171 -7.88 27.97 9.63
CA GLU A 171 -8.15 29.10 8.76
C GLU A 171 -7.51 28.89 7.38
N ARG A 172 -8.35 28.69 6.36
CA ARG A 172 -7.92 28.73 4.97
C ARG A 172 -7.74 30.16 4.51
N MET A 173 -6.75 30.39 3.67
CA MET A 173 -6.39 31.71 3.16
C MET A 173 -6.82 31.87 1.69
N ILE A 174 -7.20 33.09 1.30
CA ILE A 174 -7.50 33.42 -0.10
C ILE A 174 -6.24 33.20 -0.95
N PRO A 175 -6.35 32.60 -2.16
CA PRO A 175 -5.22 32.46 -3.08
C PRO A 175 -4.56 33.81 -3.37
N VAL A 176 -3.23 33.88 -3.27
CA VAL A 176 -2.46 35.13 -3.46
C VAL A 176 -1.49 34.98 -4.64
N PRO A 177 -1.63 35.75 -5.72
CA PRO A 177 -0.63 35.76 -6.78
C PRO A 177 0.62 36.54 -6.38
N ALA A 178 1.79 36.15 -6.91
CA ALA A 178 2.97 37.00 -6.89
C ALA A 178 2.74 38.29 -7.68
N ARG A 179 3.44 39.37 -7.31
CA ARG A 179 3.31 40.68 -7.97
C ARG A 179 3.60 40.63 -9.47
N ASP A 180 4.48 39.74 -9.91
CA ASP A 180 4.87 39.56 -11.31
C ASP A 180 4.15 38.37 -11.99
N LEU A 181 3.10 37.85 -11.36
CA LEU A 181 2.28 36.71 -11.77
C LEU A 181 3.05 35.40 -11.99
N SER A 182 4.29 35.31 -11.54
CA SER A 182 5.13 34.10 -11.70
C SER A 182 4.70 32.92 -10.83
N SER A 183 3.80 33.15 -9.86
CA SER A 183 3.35 32.12 -8.94
C SER A 183 2.02 32.45 -8.27
N LEU A 184 1.38 31.40 -7.74
CA LEU A 184 0.19 31.43 -6.92
C LEU A 184 0.46 30.74 -5.58
N PHE A 185 0.10 31.40 -4.48
CA PHE A 185 0.26 30.91 -3.11
C PHE A 185 -1.11 30.50 -2.54
N LEU A 186 -1.20 29.27 -2.06
CA LEU A 186 -2.32 28.75 -1.26
C LEU A 186 -1.81 28.50 0.16
N ALA A 187 -2.61 28.79 1.17
CA ALA A 187 -2.21 28.57 2.55
C ALA A 187 -3.37 28.21 3.47
N TYR A 188 -3.05 27.48 4.54
CA TYR A 188 -3.95 27.10 5.60
C TYR A 188 -3.22 27.11 6.93
N ARG A 189 -3.84 27.71 7.94
CA ARG A 189 -3.36 27.68 9.33
C ARG A 189 -4.19 26.66 10.09
N GLY A 190 -3.57 25.53 10.44
CA GLY A 190 -4.22 24.48 11.22
C GLY A 190 -4.54 24.90 12.66
N LEU A 191 -5.35 24.10 13.35
CA LEU A 191 -5.66 24.25 14.77
C LEU A 191 -4.42 24.05 15.66
N ASP A 192 -3.41 23.35 15.14
CA ASP A 192 -2.07 23.22 15.71
C ASP A 192 -1.18 24.48 15.53
N ASN A 193 -1.74 25.56 14.95
CA ASN A 193 -1.06 26.80 14.56
C ASN A 193 0.03 26.65 13.49
N VAL A 194 0.17 25.47 12.87
CA VAL A 194 1.09 25.27 11.76
C VAL A 194 0.50 25.92 10.51
N LEU A 195 1.28 26.80 9.88
CA LEU A 195 0.95 27.36 8.58
C LEU A 195 1.45 26.39 7.49
N VAL A 196 0.54 25.67 6.87
CA VAL A 196 0.80 24.82 5.69
C VAL A 196 0.61 25.68 4.44
N GLU A 197 1.60 25.65 3.54
CA GLU A 197 1.62 26.46 2.32
C GLU A 197 1.85 25.57 1.10
N THR A 198 1.15 25.88 0.00
CA THR A 198 1.37 25.31 -1.34
C THR A 198 1.75 26.45 -2.27
N LEU A 199 2.88 26.33 -2.96
CA LEU A 199 3.37 27.30 -3.94
C LEU A 199 3.29 26.67 -5.33
N ILE A 200 2.60 27.33 -6.26
CA ILE A 200 2.49 26.93 -7.66
C ILE A 200 3.27 27.96 -8.49
N GLU A 201 4.36 27.55 -9.13
CA GLU A 201 5.23 28.41 -9.94
C GLU A 201 5.03 28.15 -11.44
N PHE A 202 5.03 29.22 -12.24
CA PHE A 202 4.88 29.18 -13.70
C PHE A 202 6.19 29.59 -14.37
N ARG A 203 6.74 28.73 -15.23
CA ARG A 203 8.06 28.92 -15.87
C ARG A 203 7.94 28.80 -17.39
N GLY A 204 8.75 29.56 -18.13
CA GLY A 204 8.70 29.62 -19.59
C GLY A 204 7.65 30.60 -20.11
N LEU A 205 6.39 30.44 -19.69
CA LEU A 205 5.30 31.35 -20.01
C LEU A 205 4.67 31.93 -18.73
N LYS A 206 4.47 33.25 -18.69
CA LYS A 206 3.81 33.92 -17.57
C LYS A 206 2.29 34.03 -17.81
N PRO A 207 1.46 33.81 -16.78
CA PRO A 207 0.05 34.16 -16.83
C PRO A 207 -0.15 35.66 -17.10
N VAL A 208 -1.21 36.00 -17.82
CA VAL A 208 -1.63 37.39 -18.05
C VAL A 208 -2.56 37.89 -16.95
N ARG A 209 -3.23 36.98 -16.24
CA ARG A 209 -4.15 37.28 -15.14
C ARG A 209 -4.18 36.10 -14.17
N ILE A 210 -4.19 36.41 -12.87
CA ILE A 210 -4.49 35.44 -11.82
C ILE A 210 -5.55 36.04 -10.90
N GLN A 211 -6.68 35.35 -10.74
CA GLN A 211 -7.76 35.78 -9.88
C GLN A 211 -8.40 34.57 -9.21
N ASP A 212 -8.33 34.53 -7.88
CA ASP A 212 -9.05 33.54 -7.09
C ASP A 212 -8.83 32.08 -7.52
N GLY A 213 -7.57 31.71 -7.76
CA GLY A 213 -7.21 30.37 -8.20
C GLY A 213 -7.28 30.17 -9.72
N ASP A 214 -8.00 31.01 -10.47
CA ASP A 214 -7.95 31.00 -11.93
C ASP A 214 -6.64 31.64 -12.41
N VAL A 215 -5.94 30.92 -13.28
CA VAL A 215 -4.67 31.31 -13.88
C VAL A 215 -4.85 31.29 -15.39
N TYR A 216 -4.78 32.47 -16.01
CA TYR A 216 -5.06 32.67 -17.43
C TYR A 216 -3.76 32.86 -18.21
N PHE A 217 -3.55 32.02 -19.22
CA PHE A 217 -2.46 32.13 -20.18
C PHE A 217 -3.00 32.57 -21.53
N LYS A 218 -2.38 33.60 -22.10
CA LYS A 218 -2.61 33.98 -23.48
C LYS A 218 -1.66 33.16 -24.36
N ILE A 219 -2.22 32.31 -25.22
CA ILE A 219 -1.46 31.47 -26.14
C ILE A 219 -1.58 32.07 -27.53
N GLU A 220 -0.44 32.38 -28.15
CA GLU A 220 -0.33 32.88 -29.51
C GLU A 220 0.55 31.92 -30.31
N LEU A 221 -0.06 31.19 -31.24
CA LEU A 221 0.61 30.15 -32.02
C LEU A 221 0.45 30.42 -33.50
N ASN A 222 1.58 30.50 -34.22
CA ASN A 222 1.57 30.42 -35.68
C ASN A 222 0.97 29.09 -36.14
N GLY A 223 0.54 29.02 -37.41
CA GLY A 223 0.08 27.76 -37.99
C GLY A 223 1.15 26.67 -37.90
N ARG A 224 0.75 25.46 -37.52
CA ARG A 224 1.64 24.29 -37.36
C ARG A 224 2.80 24.51 -36.37
N SER A 225 2.58 25.30 -35.33
CA SER A 225 3.59 25.58 -34.29
C SER A 225 3.14 25.11 -32.91
N ARG A 226 4.11 25.00 -31.99
CA ARG A 226 3.88 24.62 -30.60
C ARG A 226 4.57 25.57 -29.63
N GLN A 227 4.03 25.65 -28.41
CA GLN A 227 4.59 26.41 -27.30
C GLN A 227 4.57 25.55 -26.03
N GLU A 228 5.61 25.72 -25.21
CA GLU A 228 5.81 24.93 -24.00
C GLU A 228 6.02 25.83 -22.78
N PHE A 229 5.53 25.40 -21.63
CA PHE A 229 5.80 26.01 -20.34
C PHE A 229 5.68 24.97 -19.21
N GLU A 230 6.20 25.29 -18.03
CA GLU A 230 6.18 24.38 -16.87
C GLU A 230 5.36 24.96 -15.72
N ILE A 231 4.70 24.06 -15.00
CA ILE A 231 4.06 24.29 -13.70
C ILE A 231 4.81 23.47 -12.65
N CYS A 232 5.23 24.10 -11.55
CA CYS A 232 5.91 23.44 -10.44
C CYS A 232 5.16 23.68 -9.14
N VAL A 233 4.81 22.61 -8.42
CA VAL A 233 4.11 22.70 -7.13
C VAL A 233 5.04 22.26 -6.01
N SER A 234 5.30 23.17 -5.07
CA SER A 234 6.04 22.92 -3.84
C SER A 234 5.20 23.14 -2.59
N THR A 235 5.67 22.59 -1.47
CA THR A 235 4.95 22.62 -0.19
C THR A 235 5.90 23.07 0.92
N ALA A 236 5.37 23.87 1.83
CA ALA A 236 6.11 24.43 2.96
C ALA A 236 5.28 24.37 4.25
N ALA A 237 5.98 24.36 5.38
CA ALA A 237 5.37 24.52 6.70
C ALA A 237 6.10 25.63 7.46
N ASN A 238 5.34 26.59 8.00
CA ASN A 238 5.87 27.75 8.73
C ASN A 238 6.96 28.49 7.95
N GLY A 239 6.78 28.68 6.64
CA GLY A 239 7.74 29.33 5.75
C GLY A 239 9.01 28.53 5.45
N LYS A 240 9.12 27.28 5.92
CA LYS A 240 10.23 26.37 5.59
C LYS A 240 9.76 25.38 4.53
N GLU A 241 10.47 25.36 3.41
CA GLU A 241 10.26 24.36 2.37
C GLU A 241 10.50 22.97 2.94
N LEU A 242 9.55 22.07 2.72
CA LEU A 242 9.58 20.73 3.29
C LEU A 242 10.47 19.76 2.45
N SER A 243 11.10 20.25 1.38
CA SER A 243 12.01 19.49 0.52
C SER A 243 13.41 20.15 0.51
N PRO A 244 14.31 19.80 1.44
CA PRO A 244 15.57 20.53 1.67
C PRO A 244 16.63 20.37 0.57
N ASN A 245 16.47 19.40 -0.34
CA ASN A 245 17.43 19.08 -1.41
C ASN A 245 17.00 19.62 -2.79
N SER A 246 15.96 20.45 -2.88
CA SER A 246 15.49 21.02 -4.15
C SER A 246 16.52 22.01 -4.70
N SER A 247 17.55 21.52 -5.39
CA SER A 247 18.07 22.28 -6.52
C SER A 247 16.86 22.52 -7.43
N ARG A 248 16.51 23.78 -7.68
CA ARG A 248 15.36 24.15 -8.53
C ARG A 248 15.68 23.76 -9.98
N ILE A 249 15.61 22.47 -10.25
CA ILE A 249 15.73 21.84 -11.57
C ILE A 249 14.51 22.21 -12.43
N GLY A 250 14.47 21.74 -13.68
CA GLY A 250 13.28 21.79 -14.55
C GLY A 250 12.63 20.41 -14.66
N PHE A 251 11.53 20.32 -15.42
CA PHE A 251 10.76 19.09 -15.61
C PHE A 251 11.64 17.93 -16.11
N ASP A 252 12.43 18.15 -17.17
CA ASP A 252 13.20 17.07 -17.81
C ASP A 252 14.21 16.46 -16.83
N ARG A 253 14.86 17.29 -16.01
CA ARG A 253 15.78 16.80 -15.00
C ARG A 253 15.06 16.07 -13.86
N ALA A 254 13.88 16.54 -13.43
CA ALA A 254 13.09 15.82 -12.43
C ALA A 254 12.64 14.43 -12.95
N ARG A 255 12.34 14.35 -14.24
CA ARG A 255 12.04 13.10 -14.94
C ARG A 255 13.23 12.15 -14.97
N GLU A 256 14.39 12.63 -15.42
CA GLU A 256 15.63 11.85 -15.44
C GLU A 256 16.00 11.29 -14.06
N LEU A 257 15.88 12.12 -13.01
CA LEU A 257 16.18 11.70 -11.63
C LEU A 257 15.22 10.59 -11.18
N SER A 258 13.91 10.76 -11.42
CA SER A 258 12.90 9.78 -11.01
C SER A 258 13.07 8.45 -11.76
N ASP A 259 13.35 8.50 -13.07
CA ASP A 259 13.65 7.30 -13.85
C ASP A 259 14.89 6.59 -13.33
N ARG A 260 15.97 7.33 -13.05
CA ARG A 260 17.19 6.75 -12.49
C ARG A 260 16.96 6.14 -11.12
N ASP A 261 16.22 6.81 -10.22
CA ASP A 261 15.93 6.30 -8.89
C ASP A 261 15.14 4.98 -8.95
N TYR A 262 14.21 4.85 -9.90
CA TYR A 262 13.51 3.59 -10.16
C TYR A 262 14.46 2.51 -10.71
N GLN A 263 15.32 2.84 -11.68
CA GLN A 263 16.26 1.88 -12.26
C GLN A 263 17.29 1.39 -11.23
N GLU A 264 17.82 2.28 -10.39
CA GLU A 264 18.72 1.93 -9.29
C GLU A 264 18.02 1.02 -8.26
N TRP A 265 16.77 1.33 -7.90
CA TRP A 265 16.01 0.50 -6.97
C TRP A 265 15.66 -0.87 -7.54
N SER A 266 15.15 -0.94 -8.78
CA SER A 266 14.71 -2.19 -9.40
C SER A 266 15.87 -3.12 -9.76
N SER A 267 17.02 -2.58 -10.19
CA SER A 267 18.23 -3.37 -10.49
C SER A 267 18.93 -3.94 -9.26
N ALA A 268 18.62 -3.43 -8.06
CA ALA A 268 19.14 -3.97 -6.80
C ALA A 268 18.47 -5.30 -6.38
N GLY A 269 17.33 -5.65 -6.99
CA GLY A 269 16.59 -6.87 -6.72
C GLY A 269 16.89 -8.04 -7.64
N ALA A 270 16.14 -9.12 -7.44
CA ALA A 270 16.00 -10.18 -8.43
C ALA A 270 15.01 -9.75 -9.52
N SER A 271 15.29 -10.13 -10.77
CA SER A 271 14.34 -9.97 -11.87
C SER A 271 13.63 -11.29 -12.15
N LEU A 272 12.37 -11.18 -12.55
CA LEU A 272 11.49 -12.29 -12.88
C LEU A 272 11.01 -12.12 -14.33
N SER A 273 11.10 -13.17 -15.12
CA SER A 273 10.50 -13.20 -16.46
C SER A 273 9.92 -14.57 -16.75
N THR A 274 8.80 -14.62 -17.47
CA THR A 274 8.11 -15.86 -17.83
C THR A 274 7.90 -15.96 -19.34
N ASP A 275 7.50 -17.13 -19.82
CA ASP A 275 7.02 -17.33 -21.19
C ASP A 275 5.56 -16.89 -21.41
N HIS A 276 4.92 -16.30 -20.39
CA HIS A 276 3.55 -15.81 -20.45
C HIS A 276 3.50 -14.27 -20.42
N GLU A 277 3.33 -13.63 -21.58
CA GLU A 277 3.46 -12.17 -21.75
C GLU A 277 2.53 -11.36 -20.85
N LEU A 278 1.23 -11.67 -20.81
CA LEU A 278 0.27 -10.95 -19.98
C LEU A 278 0.53 -11.12 -18.47
N PHE A 279 1.14 -12.24 -18.08
CA PHE A 279 1.54 -12.45 -16.69
C PHE A 279 2.77 -11.59 -16.35
N ASN A 280 3.73 -11.46 -17.27
CA ASN A 280 4.85 -10.52 -17.12
C ASN A 280 4.34 -9.07 -16.92
N VAL A 281 3.32 -8.65 -17.68
CA VAL A 281 2.72 -7.31 -17.50
C VAL A 281 2.15 -7.12 -16.08
N SER A 282 1.48 -8.12 -15.52
CA SER A 282 0.93 -8.07 -14.16
C SER A 282 2.03 -8.06 -13.08
N ILE A 283 3.09 -8.84 -13.26
CA ILE A 283 4.27 -8.85 -12.38
C ILE A 283 4.99 -7.49 -12.42
N ASP A 284 5.25 -6.96 -13.61
CA ASP A 284 5.92 -5.66 -13.77
C ASP A 284 5.10 -4.53 -13.16
N ARG A 285 3.77 -4.58 -13.32
CA ARG A 285 2.83 -3.69 -12.62
C ARG A 285 2.98 -3.81 -11.10
N GLY A 286 3.00 -5.02 -10.57
CA GLY A 286 3.19 -5.27 -9.13
C GLY A 286 4.49 -4.66 -8.60
N MET A 287 5.63 -4.86 -9.29
CA MET A 287 6.91 -4.23 -8.88
C MET A 287 6.86 -2.71 -8.92
N ARG A 288 6.21 -2.12 -9.93
CA ARG A 288 6.01 -0.67 -10.04
C ARG A 288 5.15 -0.13 -8.89
N ASP A 289 4.09 -0.85 -8.54
CA ASP A 289 3.20 -0.48 -7.46
C ASP A 289 3.92 -0.50 -6.12
N ILE A 290 4.76 -1.52 -5.88
CA ILE A 290 5.62 -1.59 -4.69
C ILE A 290 6.60 -0.42 -4.63
N TYR A 291 7.23 -0.05 -5.75
CA TYR A 291 8.14 1.09 -5.80
C TYR A 291 7.44 2.38 -5.38
N ILE A 292 6.29 2.70 -5.98
CA ILE A 292 5.60 3.96 -5.70
C ILE A 292 5.01 3.97 -4.28
N LEU A 293 4.64 2.81 -3.73
CA LEU A 293 4.15 2.69 -2.35
C LEU A 293 5.25 2.86 -1.29
N ARG A 294 6.54 2.95 -1.64
CA ARG A 294 7.60 3.30 -0.67
C ARG A 294 7.29 4.62 0.02
N GLN A 295 7.29 4.63 1.35
CA GLN A 295 6.83 5.75 2.17
C GLN A 295 7.95 6.24 3.10
N PRO A 296 8.42 7.50 2.95
CA PRO A 296 9.38 8.08 3.88
C PRO A 296 8.72 8.42 5.22
N THR A 297 9.51 8.33 6.29
CA THR A 297 9.21 8.84 7.63
C THR A 297 10.46 9.49 8.23
N PRO A 298 10.32 10.25 9.35
CA PRO A 298 11.48 10.77 10.08
C PRO A 298 12.51 9.71 10.51
N LYS A 299 12.13 8.43 10.63
CA LYS A 299 13.05 7.35 11.09
C LYS A 299 13.50 6.40 9.97
N GLY A 300 13.06 6.58 8.73
CA GLY A 300 13.44 5.76 7.58
C GLY A 300 12.29 5.51 6.60
N TYR A 301 12.51 4.62 5.64
CA TYR A 301 11.50 4.22 4.67
C TYR A 301 10.80 2.94 5.10
N GLY A 302 9.50 2.86 4.85
CA GLY A 302 8.73 1.61 4.84
C GLY A 302 7.77 1.62 3.66
N ILE A 303 6.65 0.91 3.80
CA ILE A 303 5.70 0.70 2.70
C ILE A 303 4.35 1.28 3.09
N ALA A 304 3.78 2.12 2.23
CA ALA A 304 2.42 2.58 2.38
C ALA A 304 1.44 1.45 2.09
N ALA A 305 0.36 1.32 2.87
CA ALA A 305 -0.60 0.25 2.68
C ALA A 305 -1.34 0.35 1.34
N GLY A 306 -1.85 1.53 0.95
CA GLY A 306 -2.54 1.68 -0.34
C GLY A 306 -3.03 3.08 -0.64
N ILE A 307 -3.25 3.38 -1.92
CA ILE A 307 -3.68 4.70 -2.39
C ILE A 307 -5.16 4.63 -2.81
N PRO A 308 -6.00 5.61 -2.44
CA PRO A 308 -5.66 6.88 -1.79
C PRO A 308 -5.70 6.89 -0.26
N TRP A 309 -6.39 5.93 0.37
CA TRP A 309 -6.83 6.04 1.76
C TRP A 309 -5.74 5.79 2.80
N TYR A 310 -4.82 4.87 2.48
CA TYR A 310 -3.86 4.32 3.42
C TYR A 310 -2.42 4.61 2.98
N THR A 311 -2.20 5.83 2.46
CA THR A 311 -0.89 6.29 1.97
C THR A 311 0.07 6.64 3.12
N THR A 312 0.26 5.71 4.06
CA THR A 312 1.18 5.79 5.18
C THR A 312 1.66 4.40 5.60
N ILE A 313 2.70 4.33 6.44
CA ILE A 313 3.22 3.06 6.94
C ILE A 313 2.24 2.39 7.90
N PHE A 314 1.86 1.16 7.57
CA PHE A 314 1.21 0.21 8.47
C PHE A 314 2.19 -0.92 8.83
N GLY A 315 2.26 -1.28 10.12
CA GLY A 315 3.19 -2.30 10.61
C GLY A 315 2.93 -3.67 10.00
N ARG A 316 1.68 -4.13 10.06
CA ARG A 316 1.23 -5.40 9.48
C ARG A 316 1.44 -5.43 7.97
N ASP A 317 0.88 -4.47 7.24
CA ASP A 317 0.91 -4.44 5.78
C ASP A 317 2.35 -4.41 5.26
N SER A 318 3.21 -3.61 5.89
CA SER A 318 4.63 -3.57 5.54
C SER A 318 5.31 -4.91 5.80
N ALA A 319 5.03 -5.55 6.95
CA ALA A 319 5.64 -6.83 7.30
C ALA A 319 5.22 -7.96 6.34
N ILE A 320 3.92 -8.05 6.03
CA ILE A 320 3.39 -9.03 5.07
C ILE A 320 3.95 -8.78 3.68
N THR A 321 3.89 -7.54 3.18
CA THR A 321 4.41 -7.20 1.85
C THR A 321 5.91 -7.51 1.73
N ALA A 322 6.69 -7.21 2.77
CA ALA A 322 8.11 -7.53 2.81
C ALA A 322 8.36 -9.05 2.79
N LEU A 323 7.58 -9.85 3.52
CA LEU A 323 7.64 -11.32 3.46
C LEU A 323 7.33 -11.83 2.05
N GLN A 324 6.26 -11.33 1.43
CA GLN A 324 5.83 -11.71 0.07
C GLN A 324 6.90 -11.44 -0.99
N LEU A 325 7.70 -10.38 -0.80
CA LEU A 325 8.74 -9.95 -1.73
C LEU A 325 10.15 -10.36 -1.33
N LEU A 326 10.33 -11.05 -0.20
CA LEU A 326 11.64 -11.31 0.38
C LEU A 326 12.64 -11.98 -0.60
N PRO A 327 12.24 -12.97 -1.44
CA PRO A 327 13.14 -13.57 -2.43
C PRO A 327 13.58 -12.61 -3.54
N TYR A 328 12.84 -11.53 -3.75
CA TYR A 328 13.01 -10.60 -4.88
C TYR A 328 13.65 -9.28 -4.46
N MET A 329 13.28 -8.75 -3.29
CA MET A 329 13.65 -7.41 -2.80
C MET A 329 14.09 -7.44 -1.32
N GLN A 330 15.22 -8.07 -1.01
CA GLN A 330 15.74 -8.14 0.36
C GLN A 330 16.06 -6.77 0.98
N GLY A 331 16.47 -5.79 0.15
CA GLY A 331 16.68 -4.41 0.60
C GLY A 331 15.41 -3.80 1.22
N LEU A 332 14.26 -4.00 0.57
CA LEU A 332 12.95 -3.54 1.04
C LEU A 332 12.59 -4.18 2.40
N SER A 333 12.87 -5.48 2.54
CA SER A 333 12.66 -6.21 3.80
C SER A 333 13.54 -5.66 4.93
N ARG A 334 14.82 -5.42 4.64
CA ARG A 334 15.76 -4.84 5.61
C ARG A 334 15.35 -3.43 6.06
N GLU A 335 14.90 -2.59 5.12
CA GLU A 335 14.36 -1.25 5.40
C GLU A 335 13.14 -1.33 6.31
N THR A 336 12.18 -2.21 5.96
CA THR A 336 10.94 -2.45 6.72
C THR A 336 11.23 -2.92 8.15
N ILE A 337 12.08 -3.94 8.32
CA ILE A 337 12.52 -4.42 9.64
C ILE A 337 13.08 -3.27 10.47
N SER A 338 13.95 -2.46 9.86
CA SER A 338 14.66 -1.38 10.53
C SER A 338 13.75 -0.22 10.93
N VAL A 339 12.84 0.21 10.05
CA VAL A 339 11.93 1.33 10.36
C VAL A 339 10.92 0.93 11.43
N LEU A 340 10.33 -0.27 11.35
CA LEU A 340 9.39 -0.77 12.36
C LEU A 340 10.06 -0.91 13.73
N ALA A 341 11.30 -1.41 13.78
CA ALA A 341 12.08 -1.49 15.03
C ALA A 341 12.34 -0.12 15.68
N LYS A 342 12.54 0.93 14.86
CA LYS A 342 12.75 2.31 15.33
C LYS A 342 11.47 2.97 15.85
N TYR A 343 10.30 2.47 15.45
CA TYR A 343 8.99 2.85 15.98
C TYR A 343 8.41 1.84 16.98
N GLN A 344 9.15 0.80 17.37
CA GLN A 344 8.71 -0.11 18.43
C GLN A 344 8.41 0.68 19.71
N GLY A 345 7.28 0.39 20.35
CA GLY A 345 6.84 1.03 21.58
C GLY A 345 7.87 0.91 22.70
N VAL A 346 8.00 1.96 23.49
CA VAL A 346 8.97 2.09 24.59
C VAL A 346 8.34 2.59 25.90
N LYS A 347 7.08 3.02 25.87
CA LYS A 347 6.30 3.47 27.02
C LYS A 347 4.91 2.82 27.02
N GLU A 348 4.21 2.92 28.14
CA GLU A 348 2.78 2.64 28.21
C GLU A 348 2.02 3.93 27.90
N ASP A 349 1.12 3.89 26.92
CA ASP A 349 0.27 5.03 26.54
C ASP A 349 -1.11 4.54 26.11
N PRO A 350 -2.15 4.68 26.97
CA PRO A 350 -3.49 4.18 26.65
C PRO A 350 -4.15 4.86 25.44
N TYR A 351 -3.75 6.10 25.10
CA TYR A 351 -4.35 6.83 24.00
C TYR A 351 -3.90 6.26 22.65
N THR A 352 -2.60 6.04 22.50
CA THR A 352 -2.03 5.43 21.29
C THR A 352 -1.99 3.90 21.36
N GLU A 353 -2.38 3.33 22.50
CA GLU A 353 -2.26 1.90 22.84
C GLU A 353 -0.82 1.37 22.79
N GLU A 354 0.15 2.27 22.98
CA GLU A 354 1.57 1.91 23.03
C GLU A 354 1.86 1.07 24.25
N SER A 355 2.66 0.02 24.07
CA SER A 355 3.27 -0.75 25.16
C SER A 355 4.70 -1.13 24.79
N PRO A 356 5.65 -1.19 25.75
CA PRO A 356 7.04 -1.52 25.47
C PRO A 356 7.21 -2.88 24.79
N GLY A 357 7.71 -2.87 23.55
CA GLY A 357 7.91 -4.06 22.72
C GLY A 357 6.93 -4.20 21.56
N ARG A 358 5.79 -3.51 21.58
CA ARG A 358 4.76 -3.60 20.55
C ARG A 358 5.19 -2.90 19.26
N ILE A 359 4.88 -3.49 18.10
CA ILE A 359 5.05 -2.86 16.79
C ILE A 359 3.77 -2.10 16.44
N MET A 360 3.91 -0.89 15.88
CA MET A 360 2.79 0.01 15.60
C MET A 360 1.81 -0.57 14.58
N HIS A 361 0.54 -0.19 14.69
CA HIS A 361 -0.47 -0.38 13.67
C HIS A 361 -0.19 0.54 12.49
N GLU A 362 -0.20 1.86 12.70
CA GLU A 362 0.09 2.86 11.67
C GLU A 362 0.64 4.18 12.27
N ILE A 363 1.20 5.03 11.41
CA ILE A 363 1.67 6.38 11.77
C ILE A 363 1.10 7.43 10.81
N ARG A 364 0.70 8.61 11.30
CA ARG A 364 0.14 9.69 10.49
C ARG A 364 0.85 11.02 10.79
N PHE A 365 0.99 11.86 9.79
CA PHE A 365 1.68 13.16 9.86
C PHE A 365 0.78 14.37 9.56
N GLY A 366 -0.50 14.12 9.26
CA GLY A 366 -1.54 15.12 9.06
C GLY A 366 -1.88 15.97 10.28
N GLU A 367 -2.72 16.99 10.09
CA GLU A 367 -3.09 17.95 11.13
C GLU A 367 -3.75 17.26 12.33
N LEU A 368 -4.66 16.32 12.09
CA LEU A 368 -5.43 15.68 13.16
C LEU A 368 -4.51 14.87 14.08
N SER A 369 -3.49 14.24 13.49
CA SER A 369 -2.45 13.53 14.23
C SER A 369 -1.61 14.50 15.05
N ARG A 370 -1.11 15.59 14.44
CA ARG A 370 -0.29 16.61 15.13
C ARG A 370 -1.04 17.38 16.22
N ALA A 371 -2.34 17.58 16.03
CA ALA A 371 -3.23 18.23 17.00
C ALA A 371 -3.76 17.26 18.08
N HIS A 372 -3.36 15.98 18.02
CA HIS A 372 -3.81 14.91 18.91
C HIS A 372 -5.34 14.67 18.89
N GLU A 373 -6.01 15.00 17.79
CA GLU A 373 -7.44 14.68 17.56
C GLU A 373 -7.65 13.19 17.21
N VAL A 374 -6.59 12.51 16.73
CA VAL A 374 -6.56 11.06 16.48
C VAL A 374 -5.28 10.44 17.07
N PRO A 375 -5.28 9.14 17.43
CA PRO A 375 -4.16 8.52 18.18
C PRO A 375 -2.94 8.13 17.33
N HIS A 376 -2.89 8.52 16.05
CA HIS A 376 -1.96 7.97 15.06
C HIS A 376 -0.54 8.59 15.09
N THR A 377 0.05 8.79 16.28
CA THR A 377 1.35 9.47 16.50
C THR A 377 2.50 8.63 17.12
N PRO A 378 2.79 7.36 16.75
CA PRO A 378 2.00 6.40 15.99
C PRO A 378 0.95 5.71 16.87
N TYR A 379 -0.02 5.03 16.23
CA TYR A 379 -1.03 4.19 16.90
C TYR A 379 -0.58 2.73 16.91
N TYR A 380 -0.87 2.00 17.99
CA TYR A 380 -0.39 0.64 18.23
C TYR A 380 -1.50 -0.40 18.35
N GLY A 381 -2.78 -0.05 18.11
CA GLY A 381 -3.91 -0.99 18.18
C GLY A 381 -3.89 -2.07 17.09
N SER A 382 -2.94 -2.99 17.22
CA SER A 382 -2.73 -4.15 16.36
C SER A 382 -2.30 -5.33 17.23
N VAL A 383 -2.95 -6.48 17.03
CA VAL A 383 -2.66 -7.72 17.77
C VAL A 383 -1.65 -8.63 17.04
N ASP A 384 -1.38 -8.38 15.75
CA ASP A 384 -0.64 -9.28 14.86
C ASP A 384 0.73 -8.74 14.41
N SER A 385 0.93 -7.41 14.41
CA SER A 385 2.09 -6.77 13.78
C SER A 385 3.42 -7.12 14.44
N THR A 386 3.43 -7.37 15.75
CA THR A 386 4.64 -7.70 16.50
C THR A 386 5.19 -9.08 16.08
N GLN A 387 4.32 -10.07 15.95
CA GLN A 387 4.66 -11.44 15.55
C GLN A 387 5.12 -11.47 14.09
N LEU A 388 4.41 -10.77 13.21
CA LEU A 388 4.77 -10.66 11.80
C LEU A 388 6.13 -9.99 11.59
N TRP A 389 6.46 -8.95 12.37
CA TRP A 389 7.79 -8.32 12.34
C TRP A 389 8.90 -9.30 12.79
N LEU A 390 8.64 -10.13 13.80
CA LEU A 390 9.58 -11.14 14.27
C LEU A 390 9.81 -12.25 13.23
N LEU A 391 8.74 -12.68 12.54
CA LEU A 391 8.82 -13.62 11.43
C LEU A 391 9.63 -13.06 10.27
N LEU A 392 9.31 -11.84 9.83
CA LEU A 392 10.05 -11.15 8.78
C LEU A 392 11.54 -11.05 9.10
N LEU A 393 11.89 -10.68 10.34
CA LEU A 393 13.28 -10.63 10.77
C LEU A 393 13.95 -12.02 10.63
N ALA A 394 13.32 -13.07 11.16
CA ALA A 394 13.90 -14.41 11.13
C ALA A 394 14.11 -14.92 9.69
N GLU A 395 13.10 -14.81 8.83
CA GLU A 395 13.20 -15.22 7.43
C GLU A 395 14.20 -14.37 6.66
N TYR A 396 14.26 -13.07 6.91
CA TYR A 396 15.30 -12.22 6.31
C TYR A 396 16.70 -12.69 6.69
N ILE A 397 16.92 -13.17 7.92
CA ILE A 397 18.23 -13.74 8.31
C ILE A 397 18.49 -15.08 7.64
N ASP A 398 17.47 -15.91 7.40
CA ASP A 398 17.61 -17.15 6.64
C ASP A 398 18.07 -16.90 5.19
N TRP A 399 17.54 -15.84 4.57
CA TRP A 399 17.93 -15.38 3.22
C TRP A 399 19.26 -14.65 3.16
N SER A 400 19.50 -13.68 4.05
CA SER A 400 20.63 -12.74 3.95
C SER A 400 21.86 -13.17 4.75
N GLY A 401 21.68 -13.98 5.79
CA GLY A 401 22.74 -14.28 6.76
C GLY A 401 23.22 -13.06 7.57
N ASP A 402 22.48 -11.94 7.60
CA ASP A 402 22.86 -10.67 8.25
C ASP A 402 22.80 -10.72 9.78
N LEU A 403 23.69 -11.52 10.39
CA LEU A 403 23.79 -11.67 11.84
C LEU A 403 24.18 -10.38 12.55
N GLU A 404 24.74 -9.40 11.85
CA GLU A 404 25.02 -8.08 12.42
C GLU A 404 23.72 -7.35 12.74
N LEU A 405 22.79 -7.27 11.78
CA LEU A 405 21.47 -6.73 12.00
C LEU A 405 20.75 -7.47 13.12
N ALA A 406 20.78 -8.81 13.10
CA ALA A 406 20.14 -9.64 14.11
C ALA A 406 20.65 -9.32 15.53
N ARG A 407 21.97 -9.23 15.72
CA ARG A 407 22.57 -8.87 17.02
C ARG A 407 22.18 -7.47 17.46
N ARG A 408 22.22 -6.49 16.54
CA ARG A 408 21.84 -5.11 16.82
C ARG A 408 20.38 -4.97 17.25
N LEU A 409 19.49 -5.73 16.62
CA LEU A 409 18.05 -5.71 16.92
C LEU A 409 17.66 -6.67 18.04
N TRP A 410 18.57 -7.51 18.54
CA TRP A 410 18.27 -8.48 19.59
C TRP A 410 17.60 -7.88 20.84
N PRO A 411 17.99 -6.68 21.35
CA PRO A 411 17.25 -6.04 22.44
C PRO A 411 15.78 -5.73 22.09
N LYS A 412 15.51 -5.33 20.85
CA LYS A 412 14.15 -5.06 20.34
C LYS A 412 13.34 -6.35 20.19
N VAL A 413 13.98 -7.43 19.73
CA VAL A 413 13.40 -8.79 19.67
C VAL A 413 12.99 -9.26 21.07
N LYS A 414 13.87 -9.14 22.06
CA LYS A 414 13.55 -9.50 23.45
C LYS A 414 12.39 -8.67 23.99
N SER A 415 12.39 -7.35 23.76
CA SER A 415 11.29 -6.48 24.19
C SER A 415 9.94 -6.90 23.57
N ALA A 416 9.92 -7.25 22.28
CA ALA A 416 8.73 -7.77 21.61
C ALA A 416 8.24 -9.08 22.22
N MET A 417 9.15 -10.04 22.45
CA MET A 417 8.80 -11.31 23.08
C MET A 417 8.36 -11.16 24.54
N ASP A 418 8.97 -10.23 25.29
CA ASP A 418 8.58 -9.94 26.66
C ASP A 418 7.17 -9.32 26.69
N TRP A 419 6.82 -8.45 25.73
CA TRP A 419 5.44 -7.96 25.57
C TRP A 419 4.48 -9.11 25.27
N LEU A 420 4.78 -9.95 24.28
CA LEU A 420 3.94 -11.10 23.94
C LEU A 420 3.73 -12.02 25.15
N ASN A 421 4.77 -12.30 25.92
CA ASN A 421 4.67 -13.15 27.11
C ASN A 421 3.81 -12.53 28.21
N ARG A 422 3.91 -11.21 28.45
CA ARG A 422 3.01 -10.50 29.39
C ARG A 422 1.56 -10.60 28.94
N MET A 423 1.30 -10.40 27.64
CA MET A 423 -0.05 -10.44 27.09
C MET A 423 -0.65 -11.86 27.07
N THR A 424 0.18 -12.90 27.15
CA THR A 424 -0.27 -14.30 27.20
C THR A 424 -0.11 -14.96 28.57
N GLU A 425 0.16 -14.20 29.64
CA GLU A 425 0.39 -14.78 30.98
C GLU A 425 -0.86 -15.49 31.51
N ASN A 426 -2.05 -14.93 31.22
CA ASN A 426 -3.34 -15.42 31.69
C ASN A 426 -4.17 -16.11 30.59
N GLY A 427 -3.56 -16.51 29.47
CA GLY A 427 -4.26 -17.17 28.37
C GLY A 427 -3.74 -16.79 26.99
N TYR A 428 -4.67 -16.62 26.05
CA TYR A 428 -4.35 -16.27 24.67
C TYR A 428 -4.03 -14.79 24.49
N LEU A 429 -3.27 -14.49 23.43
CA LEU A 429 -3.03 -13.12 23.02
C LEU A 429 -4.36 -12.52 22.54
N SER A 430 -4.87 -11.54 23.27
CA SER A 430 -6.14 -10.89 22.98
C SER A 430 -5.98 -9.38 22.84
N TYR A 431 -6.96 -8.74 22.24
CA TYR A 431 -7.07 -7.29 22.17
C TYR A 431 -8.37 -6.80 22.78
N HIS A 432 -8.32 -5.57 23.29
CA HIS A 432 -9.45 -4.79 23.73
C HIS A 432 -9.09 -3.32 23.50
N CYS A 433 -9.92 -2.60 22.75
CA CYS A 433 -9.68 -1.19 22.47
C CYS A 433 -9.81 -0.37 23.77
N THR A 434 -8.72 0.28 24.20
CA THR A 434 -8.71 1.09 25.43
C THR A 434 -9.02 2.56 25.18
N ASN A 435 -9.19 2.97 23.93
CA ASN A 435 -9.39 4.36 23.50
C ASN A 435 -10.67 4.46 22.65
N SER A 436 -11.54 5.44 22.93
CA SER A 436 -12.76 5.66 22.13
C SER A 436 -12.51 6.04 20.67
N HIS A 437 -11.28 6.43 20.32
CA HIS A 437 -10.85 6.74 18.96
C HIS A 437 -9.98 5.63 18.32
N GLY A 438 -9.80 4.50 19.01
CA GLY A 438 -9.05 3.35 18.50
C GLY A 438 -9.92 2.38 17.69
N LEU A 439 -9.28 1.34 17.16
CA LEU A 439 -9.94 0.27 16.43
C LEU A 439 -10.57 -0.73 17.39
N VAL A 440 -11.86 -1.02 17.20
CA VAL A 440 -12.59 -2.06 17.94
C VAL A 440 -11.97 -3.43 17.69
N ASN A 441 -11.72 -3.76 16.42
CA ASN A 441 -11.04 -4.98 16.00
C ASN A 441 -9.59 -4.67 15.59
N GLN A 442 -8.63 -5.39 16.17
CA GLN A 442 -7.19 -5.09 15.99
C GLN A 442 -6.43 -6.18 15.21
N GLY A 443 -7.15 -7.12 14.60
CA GLY A 443 -6.60 -8.08 13.63
C GLY A 443 -6.59 -7.51 12.22
N TRP A 444 -6.29 -8.35 11.22
CA TRP A 444 -6.24 -7.91 9.82
C TRP A 444 -7.62 -7.52 9.27
N LYS A 445 -8.67 -8.18 9.74
CA LYS A 445 -10.05 -7.73 9.52
C LYS A 445 -10.43 -6.71 10.59
N ASP A 446 -9.98 -5.48 10.44
CA ASP A 446 -10.10 -4.40 11.45
C ASP A 446 -11.43 -3.62 11.44
N SER A 447 -12.38 -3.96 10.56
CA SER A 447 -13.73 -3.38 10.60
C SER A 447 -14.48 -3.78 11.86
N HIS A 448 -15.26 -2.86 12.42
CA HIS A 448 -16.00 -3.08 13.68
C HIS A 448 -16.96 -4.29 13.67
N ASP A 449 -17.42 -4.73 12.50
CA ASP A 449 -18.41 -5.80 12.29
C ASP A 449 -17.81 -7.15 11.82
N SER A 450 -16.48 -7.27 11.78
CA SER A 450 -15.78 -8.41 11.15
C SER A 450 -15.66 -9.69 11.99
N VAL A 451 -15.90 -9.60 13.30
CA VAL A 451 -15.79 -10.74 14.23
C VAL A 451 -17.16 -11.06 14.79
N ASN A 452 -17.87 -11.96 14.11
CA ASN A 452 -19.23 -12.35 14.41
C ASN A 452 -19.36 -13.87 14.58
N PHE A 453 -20.30 -14.28 15.43
CA PHE A 453 -20.79 -15.65 15.53
C PHE A 453 -21.59 -16.00 14.27
N ALA A 454 -21.85 -17.29 14.02
CA ALA A 454 -22.59 -17.78 12.86
C ALA A 454 -23.99 -17.15 12.72
N ASN A 455 -24.61 -16.74 13.83
CA ASN A 455 -25.89 -16.05 13.87
C ASN A 455 -25.82 -14.53 13.60
N GLY A 456 -24.65 -14.00 13.28
CA GLY A 456 -24.40 -12.58 13.00
C GLY A 456 -24.20 -11.69 14.23
N LYS A 457 -24.31 -12.23 15.46
CA LYS A 457 -24.00 -11.46 16.68
C LYS A 457 -22.50 -11.17 16.75
N LEU A 458 -22.12 -9.95 17.12
CA LEU A 458 -20.71 -9.58 17.31
C LEU A 458 -20.10 -10.22 18.57
N ALA A 459 -18.83 -10.60 18.47
CA ALA A 459 -18.03 -11.03 19.60
C ALA A 459 -17.77 -9.85 20.57
N THR A 460 -17.63 -10.16 21.85
CA THR A 460 -17.35 -9.14 22.88
C THR A 460 -15.87 -9.20 23.27
N ALA A 461 -15.22 -8.05 23.37
CA ALA A 461 -13.83 -7.93 23.79
C ALA A 461 -13.63 -8.22 25.30
N PRO A 462 -12.49 -8.78 25.71
CA PRO A 462 -11.29 -9.06 24.91
C PRO A 462 -11.47 -10.22 23.93
N ILE A 463 -10.96 -10.07 22.71
CA ILE A 463 -11.06 -11.08 21.63
C ILE A 463 -9.67 -11.67 21.36
N ALA A 464 -9.58 -13.00 21.32
CA ALA A 464 -8.37 -13.73 20.92
C ALA A 464 -8.56 -14.38 19.54
N LEU A 465 -7.99 -13.77 18.50
CA LEU A 465 -8.08 -14.25 17.11
C LEU A 465 -7.20 -15.47 16.85
N CYS A 466 -7.68 -16.38 16.00
CA CYS A 466 -6.98 -17.64 15.70
C CYS A 466 -5.63 -17.42 14.98
N GLU A 467 -5.59 -16.52 13.99
CA GLU A 467 -4.37 -16.23 13.23
C GLU A 467 -3.31 -15.54 14.09
N ALA A 468 -3.72 -14.69 15.05
CA ALA A 468 -2.79 -14.03 15.96
C ALA A 468 -2.04 -15.03 16.86
N GLN A 469 -2.70 -16.12 17.27
CA GLN A 469 -2.08 -17.21 18.02
C GLN A 469 -1.14 -18.03 17.12
N ALA A 470 -1.56 -18.30 15.89
CA ALA A 470 -0.75 -19.00 14.91
C ALA A 470 0.54 -18.22 14.57
N TYR A 471 0.45 -16.89 14.43
CA TYR A 471 1.62 -16.03 14.25
C TYR A 471 2.52 -16.02 15.48
N LEU A 472 1.96 -16.03 16.69
CA LEU A 472 2.75 -16.14 17.91
C LEU A 472 3.51 -17.46 17.99
N TYR A 473 2.85 -18.58 17.66
CA TYR A 473 3.50 -19.88 17.57
C TYR A 473 4.67 -19.85 16.58
N ALA A 474 4.43 -19.40 15.35
CA ALA A 474 5.46 -19.32 14.32
C ALA A 474 6.61 -18.39 14.72
N ALA A 475 6.31 -17.22 15.31
CA ALA A 475 7.32 -16.26 15.76
C ALA A 475 8.19 -16.85 16.88
N ARG A 476 7.60 -17.57 17.86
CA ARG A 476 8.35 -18.27 18.91
C ARG A 476 9.30 -19.31 18.31
N MET A 477 8.85 -20.10 17.34
CA MET A 477 9.68 -21.10 16.66
C MET A 477 10.81 -20.46 15.85
N ALA A 478 10.50 -19.44 15.04
CA ALA A 478 11.47 -18.75 14.20
C ALA A 478 12.55 -18.03 15.03
N ILE A 479 12.13 -17.33 16.09
CA ILE A 479 13.06 -16.62 16.98
C ILE A 479 13.84 -17.59 17.87
N ALA A 480 13.30 -18.76 18.22
CA ALA A 480 14.09 -19.81 18.87
C ALA A 480 15.27 -20.27 18.01
N ASN A 481 15.03 -20.47 16.71
CA ASN A 481 16.09 -20.83 15.76
C ASN A 481 17.11 -19.70 15.62
N LEU A 482 16.66 -18.44 15.56
CA LEU A 482 17.56 -17.27 15.55
C LEU A 482 18.36 -17.15 16.86
N ALA A 483 17.74 -17.43 18.01
CA ALA A 483 18.40 -17.44 19.32
C ALA A 483 19.56 -18.44 19.34
N ASP A 484 19.36 -19.65 18.83
CA ASP A 484 20.40 -20.68 18.76
C ASP A 484 21.58 -20.24 17.88
N ARG A 485 21.30 -19.59 16.74
CA ARG A 485 22.31 -19.01 15.84
C ARG A 485 23.11 -17.90 16.52
N LEU A 486 22.45 -17.09 17.34
CA LEU A 486 23.04 -16.04 18.16
C LEU A 486 23.64 -16.55 19.49
N LYS A 487 23.63 -17.87 19.73
CA LYS A 487 24.16 -18.55 20.93
C LYS A 487 23.36 -18.29 22.22
N PHE A 488 22.11 -17.85 22.13
CA PHE A 488 21.16 -17.74 23.24
C PHE A 488 20.34 -19.02 23.44
N LYS A 489 21.00 -20.18 23.55
CA LYS A 489 20.35 -21.51 23.52
C LYS A 489 19.23 -21.70 24.55
N ALA A 490 19.44 -21.25 25.80
CA ALA A 490 18.44 -21.37 26.86
C ALA A 490 17.14 -20.62 26.51
N TYR A 491 17.27 -19.47 25.85
CA TYR A 491 16.12 -18.69 25.37
C TYR A 491 15.38 -19.43 24.27
N GLY A 492 16.10 -20.04 23.33
CA GLY A 492 15.51 -20.86 22.27
C GLY A 492 14.74 -22.08 22.79
N VAL A 493 15.29 -22.79 23.78
CA VAL A 493 14.59 -23.92 24.45
C VAL A 493 13.30 -23.45 25.10
N ARG A 494 13.33 -22.33 25.83
CA ARG A 494 12.13 -21.77 26.46
C ARG A 494 11.05 -21.42 25.42
N LEU A 495 11.41 -20.69 24.37
CA LEU A 495 10.45 -20.31 23.33
C LEU A 495 9.79 -21.51 22.64
N ARG A 496 10.54 -22.60 22.38
CA ARG A 496 9.96 -23.83 21.82
C ARG A 496 8.99 -24.50 22.79
N SER A 497 9.32 -24.53 24.09
CA SER A 497 8.43 -25.05 25.14
C SER A 497 7.13 -24.24 25.20
N ASP A 498 7.23 -22.91 25.19
CA ASP A 498 6.06 -22.02 25.21
C ASP A 498 5.22 -22.12 23.93
N ALA A 499 5.86 -22.33 22.77
CA ALA A 499 5.17 -22.59 21.51
C ALA A 499 4.40 -23.92 21.56
N GLN A 500 5.00 -24.98 22.09
CA GLN A 500 4.36 -26.28 22.21
C GLN A 500 3.12 -26.24 23.13
N LYS A 501 3.22 -25.57 24.29
CA LYS A 501 2.08 -25.36 25.19
C LYS A 501 0.95 -24.55 24.53
N LEU A 502 1.33 -23.53 23.75
CA LEU A 502 0.36 -22.74 22.98
C LEU A 502 -0.36 -23.62 21.94
N LYS A 503 0.38 -24.46 21.21
CA LYS A 503 -0.20 -25.39 20.23
C LYS A 503 -1.20 -26.36 20.88
N GLU A 504 -0.84 -26.97 22.01
CA GLU A 504 -1.71 -27.90 22.73
C GLU A 504 -3.00 -27.23 23.22
N SER A 505 -2.89 -26.04 23.82
CA SER A 505 -4.06 -25.28 24.28
C SER A 505 -4.92 -24.84 23.09
N PHE A 506 -4.29 -24.30 22.04
CA PHE A 506 -4.98 -23.81 20.85
C PHE A 506 -5.81 -24.90 20.18
N LEU A 507 -5.23 -26.08 19.97
CA LEU A 507 -5.95 -27.21 19.37
C LEU A 507 -7.12 -27.70 20.22
N LYS A 508 -7.05 -27.53 21.54
CA LYS A 508 -8.14 -27.87 22.46
C LYS A 508 -9.26 -26.82 22.41
N ASP A 509 -8.92 -25.54 22.46
CA ASP A 509 -9.90 -24.48 22.71
C ASP A 509 -10.46 -23.85 21.42
N PHE A 510 -9.73 -23.88 20.30
CA PHE A 510 -10.17 -23.30 19.02
C PHE A 510 -10.77 -24.32 18.04
N TRP A 511 -10.50 -25.62 18.21
CA TRP A 511 -11.06 -26.62 17.32
C TRP A 511 -12.55 -26.81 17.58
N MET A 512 -13.37 -26.73 16.54
CA MET A 512 -14.82 -26.96 16.58
C MET A 512 -15.11 -28.34 15.98
N PRO A 513 -15.38 -29.38 16.80
CA PRO A 513 -15.52 -30.75 16.31
C PRO A 513 -16.69 -30.94 15.34
N ASP A 514 -17.80 -30.24 15.56
CA ASP A 514 -19.00 -30.38 14.72
C ASP A 514 -18.80 -29.76 13.33
N GLU A 515 -18.09 -28.63 13.26
CA GLU A 515 -17.75 -27.95 12.00
C GLU A 515 -16.51 -28.52 11.30
N GLN A 516 -15.72 -29.35 12.00
CA GLN A 516 -14.40 -29.83 11.54
C GLN A 516 -13.50 -28.66 11.09
N PHE A 517 -13.55 -27.55 11.82
CA PHE A 517 -12.90 -26.29 11.48
C PHE A 517 -12.43 -25.55 12.73
N LEU A 518 -11.71 -24.44 12.56
CA LEU A 518 -11.31 -23.58 13.67
C LEU A 518 -12.34 -22.48 13.92
N ALA A 519 -12.61 -22.21 15.19
CA ALA A 519 -13.25 -20.98 15.61
C ALA A 519 -12.43 -19.77 15.15
N ASN A 520 -13.10 -18.73 14.68
CA ASN A 520 -12.44 -17.50 14.23
C ASN A 520 -11.70 -16.81 15.39
N ALA A 521 -12.28 -16.87 16.59
CA ALA A 521 -11.73 -16.31 17.80
C ALA A 521 -12.30 -16.98 19.06
N LEU A 522 -11.74 -16.62 20.22
CA LEU A 522 -12.42 -16.71 21.51
C LEU A 522 -12.85 -15.30 21.96
N ASP A 523 -14.07 -15.17 22.48
CA ASP A 523 -14.59 -13.90 23.02
C ASP A 523 -14.28 -13.72 24.53
N ALA A 524 -14.79 -12.64 25.11
CA ALA A 524 -14.61 -12.30 26.53
C ALA A 524 -15.01 -13.40 27.51
N ASP A 525 -16.01 -14.22 27.16
CA ASP A 525 -16.51 -15.31 27.99
C ASP A 525 -15.79 -16.64 27.70
N GLY A 526 -14.76 -16.62 26.84
CA GLY A 526 -14.03 -17.79 26.37
C GLY A 526 -14.83 -18.64 25.37
N ARG A 527 -15.90 -18.10 24.78
CA ARG A 527 -16.71 -18.85 23.81
C ARG A 527 -16.04 -18.85 22.45
N GLN A 528 -16.13 -19.99 21.77
CA GLN A 528 -15.75 -20.13 20.36
C GLN A 528 -16.64 -19.24 19.49
N VAL A 529 -16.04 -18.26 18.83
CA VAL A 529 -16.70 -17.47 17.78
C VAL A 529 -16.77 -18.35 16.54
N ASP A 530 -17.93 -19.00 16.38
CA ASP A 530 -18.23 -20.05 15.40
C ASP A 530 -18.52 -19.55 13.98
N GLY A 531 -18.44 -18.23 13.75
CA GLY A 531 -18.57 -17.66 12.42
C GLY A 531 -17.45 -18.14 11.49
N LEU A 532 -17.80 -18.95 10.50
CA LEU A 532 -16.85 -19.55 9.56
C LEU A 532 -16.23 -18.46 8.67
N SER A 533 -14.96 -18.15 8.92
CA SER A 533 -14.19 -17.12 8.22
C SER A 533 -12.95 -17.70 7.51
N SER A 534 -12.28 -16.87 6.71
CA SER A 534 -11.01 -17.23 6.07
C SER A 534 -9.79 -17.23 7.00
N ASN A 535 -9.87 -16.62 8.20
CA ASN A 535 -8.75 -16.46 9.13
C ASN A 535 -8.03 -17.77 9.48
N PRO A 536 -8.74 -18.91 9.72
CA PRO A 536 -8.13 -20.22 9.90
C PRO A 536 -7.15 -20.64 8.80
N GLY A 537 -7.33 -20.16 7.58
CA GLY A 537 -6.42 -20.44 6.47
C GLY A 537 -5.03 -19.81 6.65
N GLN A 538 -4.93 -18.68 7.35
CA GLN A 538 -3.64 -18.08 7.70
C GLN A 538 -2.91 -18.87 8.81
N CYS A 539 -3.58 -19.78 9.52
CA CYS A 539 -2.92 -20.68 10.47
C CYS A 539 -2.11 -21.78 9.77
N LEU A 540 -2.41 -22.11 8.51
CA LEU A 540 -1.90 -23.30 7.82
C LEU A 540 -0.38 -23.27 7.59
N PHE A 541 0.22 -22.10 7.39
CA PHE A 541 1.67 -22.01 7.14
C PHE A 541 2.53 -22.04 8.42
N THR A 542 1.90 -21.92 9.59
CA THR A 542 2.61 -21.66 10.86
C THR A 542 3.12 -22.92 11.54
N GLY A 543 2.51 -24.08 11.25
CA GLY A 543 2.76 -25.35 11.93
C GLY A 543 2.05 -25.49 13.29
N ILE A 544 1.14 -24.56 13.65
CA ILE A 544 0.36 -24.69 14.90
C ILE A 544 -0.67 -25.83 14.83
N LEU A 545 -1.15 -26.18 13.63
CA LEU A 545 -2.07 -27.29 13.43
C LEU A 545 -1.32 -28.62 13.33
N ASP A 546 -2.02 -29.72 13.59
CA ASP A 546 -1.58 -31.04 13.13
C ASP A 546 -2.02 -31.26 11.67
N ASP A 547 -1.39 -32.22 10.99
CA ASP A 547 -1.59 -32.43 9.55
C ASP A 547 -3.05 -32.77 9.21
N GLU A 548 -3.73 -33.51 10.08
CA GLU A 548 -5.14 -33.86 9.88
C GLU A 548 -6.03 -32.62 9.91
N LYS A 549 -5.98 -31.83 11.00
CA LYS A 549 -6.80 -30.62 11.15
C LYS A 549 -6.43 -29.57 10.10
N ALA A 550 -5.16 -29.46 9.74
CA ALA A 550 -4.73 -28.55 8.68
C ALA A 550 -5.35 -28.93 7.33
N ASN A 551 -5.41 -30.23 6.99
CA ASN A 551 -6.09 -30.69 5.78
C ASN A 551 -7.60 -30.45 5.84
N ARG A 552 -8.26 -30.65 6.99
CA ARG A 552 -9.69 -30.34 7.18
C ARG A 552 -9.99 -28.85 6.96
N VAL A 553 -9.17 -27.97 7.51
CA VAL A 553 -9.28 -26.52 7.30
C VAL A 553 -9.10 -26.18 5.81
N ALA A 554 -8.10 -26.79 5.15
CA ALA A 554 -7.89 -26.59 3.72
C ALA A 554 -9.07 -27.05 2.86
N ASP A 555 -9.62 -28.23 3.13
CA ASP A 555 -10.81 -28.76 2.43
C ASP A 555 -12.01 -27.83 2.61
N ARG A 556 -12.23 -27.34 3.85
CA ARG A 556 -13.34 -26.45 4.16
C ARG A 556 -13.26 -25.11 3.43
N LEU A 557 -12.07 -24.52 3.32
CA LEU A 557 -11.83 -23.26 2.59
C LEU A 557 -12.06 -23.37 1.08
N MET A 558 -11.87 -24.58 0.53
CA MET A 558 -12.13 -24.86 -0.88
C MET A 558 -13.57 -25.29 -1.17
N ALA A 559 -14.44 -25.34 -0.16
CA ALA A 559 -15.86 -25.64 -0.33
C ALA A 559 -16.62 -24.47 -1.00
N PRO A 560 -17.75 -24.70 -1.69
CA PRO A 560 -18.43 -23.69 -2.52
C PRO A 560 -18.93 -22.43 -1.80
N ASP A 561 -19.16 -22.50 -0.50
CA ASP A 561 -19.59 -21.35 0.29
C ASP A 561 -18.43 -20.40 0.66
N PHE A 562 -17.18 -20.86 0.60
CA PHE A 562 -15.98 -20.02 0.64
C PHE A 562 -15.44 -19.74 -0.76
N TRP A 563 -15.16 -20.79 -1.53
CA TRP A 563 -14.57 -20.71 -2.86
C TRP A 563 -15.58 -20.16 -3.88
N SER A 564 -15.28 -19.00 -4.44
CA SER A 564 -16.14 -18.29 -5.40
C SER A 564 -15.85 -18.60 -6.87
N GLY A 565 -14.75 -19.32 -7.14
CA GLY A 565 -14.15 -19.39 -8.47
C GLY A 565 -13.19 -18.24 -8.79
N TRP A 566 -13.30 -17.10 -8.10
CA TRP A 566 -12.34 -15.98 -8.18
C TRP A 566 -11.34 -15.97 -7.01
N GLY A 567 -11.63 -16.72 -5.95
CA GLY A 567 -10.84 -16.79 -4.72
C GLY A 567 -11.69 -17.21 -3.52
N ILE A 568 -11.06 -17.35 -2.37
CA ILE A 568 -11.67 -17.65 -1.06
C ILE A 568 -12.25 -16.35 -0.49
N ARG A 569 -13.55 -16.37 -0.16
CA ARG A 569 -14.26 -15.28 0.50
C ARG A 569 -13.82 -15.14 1.96
N THR A 570 -13.87 -13.92 2.48
CA THR A 570 -13.53 -13.62 3.88
C THR A 570 -14.48 -14.26 4.89
N LEU A 571 -15.71 -14.56 4.49
CA LEU A 571 -16.74 -15.20 5.32
C LEU A 571 -17.52 -16.18 4.45
N ALA A 572 -17.87 -17.35 5.01
CA ALA A 572 -18.66 -18.35 4.31
C ALA A 572 -20.08 -17.84 4.04
N ARG A 573 -20.67 -18.19 2.89
CA ARG A 573 -22.07 -17.87 2.54
C ARG A 573 -23.11 -18.38 3.54
N SER A 574 -22.75 -19.37 4.35
CA SER A 574 -23.60 -19.97 5.39
C SER A 574 -23.73 -19.10 6.65
N ASN A 575 -22.84 -18.12 6.86
CA ASN A 575 -22.89 -17.22 8.01
C ASN A 575 -23.94 -16.11 7.77
N MET A 576 -24.75 -15.80 8.78
CA MET A 576 -25.79 -14.75 8.70
C MET A 576 -25.25 -13.34 8.41
N ALA A 577 -24.00 -13.04 8.77
CA ALA A 577 -23.35 -11.76 8.46
C ALA A 577 -22.79 -11.69 7.04
N PHE A 578 -22.87 -12.76 6.25
CA PHE A 578 -22.33 -12.80 4.90
C PHE A 578 -22.96 -11.73 4.01
N ASN A 579 -22.10 -10.92 3.41
CA ASN A 579 -22.47 -9.92 2.42
C ASN A 579 -21.34 -9.81 1.37
N PRO A 580 -21.59 -10.16 0.10
CA PRO A 580 -20.56 -10.15 -0.94
C PRO A 580 -20.03 -8.73 -1.26
N ILE A 581 -20.76 -7.68 -0.85
CA ILE A 581 -20.32 -6.27 -1.00
C ILE A 581 -19.81 -5.67 0.32
N SER A 582 -19.55 -6.47 1.35
CA SER A 582 -18.93 -6.01 2.60
C SER A 582 -17.41 -6.02 2.52
N TYR A 583 -16.76 -5.06 3.20
CA TYR A 583 -15.31 -4.94 3.27
C TYR A 583 -14.62 -6.19 3.85
N HIS A 584 -15.15 -6.78 4.93
CA HIS A 584 -14.56 -7.94 5.61
C HIS A 584 -15.53 -9.12 5.84
N ASN A 585 -16.81 -9.00 5.46
CA ASN A 585 -17.83 -10.02 5.71
C ASN A 585 -18.31 -10.75 4.44
N GLY A 586 -17.44 -10.93 3.44
CA GLY A 586 -17.79 -11.70 2.24
C GLY A 586 -16.98 -11.38 1.00
N SER A 587 -16.28 -10.24 0.95
CA SER A 587 -15.32 -9.90 -0.11
C SER A 587 -14.16 -10.88 -0.22
N ILE A 588 -13.39 -10.76 -1.30
CA ILE A 588 -12.19 -11.57 -1.56
C ILE A 588 -10.97 -10.65 -1.57
N TRP A 589 -9.97 -11.03 -0.79
CA TRP A 589 -8.73 -10.28 -0.62
C TRP A 589 -7.55 -11.06 -1.23
N PRO A 590 -6.80 -10.49 -2.19
CA PRO A 590 -5.67 -11.19 -2.79
C PRO A 590 -4.60 -11.63 -1.79
N HIS A 591 -4.28 -10.79 -0.79
CA HIS A 591 -3.25 -11.12 0.20
C HIS A 591 -3.64 -12.29 1.11
N ASP A 592 -4.91 -12.34 1.53
CA ASP A 592 -5.43 -13.43 2.36
C ASP A 592 -5.33 -14.74 1.57
N ASN A 593 -5.76 -14.72 0.31
CA ASN A 593 -5.66 -15.86 -0.60
C ASN A 593 -4.22 -16.29 -0.84
N SER A 594 -3.27 -15.36 -1.01
CA SER A 594 -1.85 -15.72 -1.21
C SER A 594 -1.21 -16.31 0.05
N MET A 595 -1.61 -15.86 1.25
CA MET A 595 -1.18 -16.44 2.52
C MET A 595 -1.78 -17.83 2.77
N ILE A 596 -3.06 -18.03 2.45
CA ILE A 596 -3.72 -19.34 2.49
C ILE A 596 -3.03 -20.31 1.52
N ALA A 597 -2.75 -19.87 0.30
CA ALA A 597 -2.05 -20.66 -0.71
C ALA A 597 -0.61 -21.00 -0.28
N HIS A 598 0.08 -20.11 0.44
CA HIS A 598 1.35 -20.43 1.07
C HIS A 598 1.19 -21.54 2.13
N GLY A 599 0.09 -21.53 2.89
CA GLY A 599 -0.32 -22.62 3.76
C GLY A 599 -0.54 -23.95 3.01
N PHE A 600 -1.29 -23.93 1.91
CA PHE A 600 -1.49 -25.10 1.04
C PHE A 600 -0.17 -25.68 0.56
N ARG A 601 0.81 -24.82 0.23
CA ARG A 601 2.15 -25.27 -0.13
C ARG A 601 2.83 -26.05 1.00
N LYS A 602 2.74 -25.59 2.25
CA LYS A 602 3.31 -26.28 3.42
C LYS A 602 2.66 -27.64 3.67
N LEU A 603 1.41 -27.82 3.26
CA LEU A 603 0.66 -29.08 3.37
C LEU A 603 0.83 -30.02 2.16
N GLY A 604 1.57 -29.61 1.12
CA GLY A 604 1.68 -30.38 -0.13
C GLY A 604 0.44 -30.33 -1.03
N ARG A 605 -0.50 -29.41 -0.76
CA ARG A 605 -1.74 -29.22 -1.54
C ARG A 605 -1.52 -28.36 -2.78
N ILE A 606 -0.62 -28.81 -3.64
CA ILE A 606 -0.14 -28.06 -4.82
C ILE A 606 -1.28 -27.69 -5.79
N ARG A 607 -2.26 -28.59 -5.98
CA ARG A 607 -3.41 -28.31 -6.85
C ARG A 607 -4.25 -27.14 -6.37
N ASP A 608 -4.44 -27.00 -5.05
CA ASP A 608 -5.22 -25.90 -4.49
C ASP A 608 -4.44 -24.58 -4.55
N LEU A 609 -3.11 -24.61 -4.35
CA LEU A 609 -2.22 -23.48 -4.62
C LEU A 609 -2.38 -23.00 -6.09
N HIS A 610 -2.29 -23.92 -7.06
CA HIS A 610 -2.42 -23.57 -8.47
C HIS A 610 -3.78 -22.99 -8.82
N LYS A 611 -4.87 -23.51 -8.25
CA LYS A 611 -6.22 -22.95 -8.42
C LYS A 611 -6.34 -21.51 -7.93
N ILE A 612 -5.80 -21.20 -6.74
CA ILE A 612 -5.79 -19.82 -6.24
C ILE A 612 -4.98 -18.91 -7.16
N MET A 613 -3.80 -19.38 -7.59
CA MET A 613 -2.92 -18.61 -8.46
C MET A 613 -3.57 -18.30 -9.82
N GLU A 614 -4.22 -19.29 -10.42
CA GLU A 614 -4.97 -19.13 -11.66
C GLU A 614 -6.15 -18.16 -11.49
N ALA A 615 -6.96 -18.34 -10.44
CA ALA A 615 -8.11 -17.46 -10.20
C ALA A 615 -7.70 -16.00 -9.99
N LEU A 616 -6.66 -15.73 -9.19
CA LEU A 616 -6.17 -14.37 -9.01
C LEU A 616 -5.49 -13.82 -10.27
N TYR A 617 -4.93 -14.68 -11.13
CA TYR A 617 -4.38 -14.25 -12.41
C TYR A 617 -5.50 -13.82 -13.36
N GLU A 618 -6.56 -14.59 -13.46
CA GLU A 618 -7.76 -14.21 -14.22
C GLU A 618 -8.38 -12.91 -13.69
N VAL A 619 -8.42 -12.73 -12.36
CA VAL A 619 -8.84 -11.44 -11.78
C VAL A 619 -7.94 -10.32 -12.30
N SER A 620 -6.62 -10.47 -12.29
CA SER A 620 -5.74 -9.39 -12.76
C SER A 620 -5.96 -9.06 -14.24
N LEU A 621 -6.31 -10.02 -15.09
CA LEU A 621 -6.65 -9.79 -16.50
C LEU A 621 -7.90 -8.91 -16.70
N SER A 622 -8.86 -8.97 -15.78
CA SER A 622 -10.08 -8.15 -15.82
C SER A 622 -9.86 -6.72 -15.29
N GLN A 623 -8.77 -6.50 -14.56
CA GLN A 623 -8.53 -5.26 -13.84
C GLN A 623 -7.74 -4.26 -14.68
N LYS A 624 -8.06 -2.97 -14.54
CA LYS A 624 -7.34 -1.89 -15.22
C LYS A 624 -5.84 -1.96 -14.88
N ASN A 625 -5.00 -1.90 -15.91
CA ASN A 625 -3.54 -2.00 -15.80
C ASN A 625 -3.00 -3.34 -15.25
N TYR A 626 -3.78 -4.42 -15.25
CA TYR A 626 -3.39 -5.75 -14.75
C TYR A 626 -3.02 -5.78 -13.25
N ARG A 627 -3.62 -4.87 -12.48
CA ARG A 627 -3.34 -4.65 -11.07
C ARG A 627 -4.38 -5.34 -10.21
N LEU A 628 -3.94 -6.19 -9.29
CA LEU A 628 -4.82 -6.70 -8.23
C LEU A 628 -5.24 -5.56 -7.29
N PRO A 629 -6.55 -5.35 -7.05
CA PRO A 629 -7.01 -4.37 -6.08
C PRO A 629 -6.78 -4.88 -4.65
N GLU A 630 -6.93 -4.00 -3.67
CA GLU A 630 -6.95 -4.34 -2.24
C GLU A 630 -7.90 -5.51 -1.93
N LEU A 631 -9.11 -5.42 -2.49
CA LEU A 631 -10.19 -6.40 -2.42
C LEU A 631 -11.15 -6.20 -3.59
N PHE A 632 -11.96 -7.22 -3.86
CA PHE A 632 -13.11 -7.16 -4.76
C PHE A 632 -14.31 -7.88 -4.14
N CYS A 633 -15.51 -7.65 -4.68
CA CYS A 633 -16.74 -8.20 -4.13
C CYS A 633 -16.76 -9.73 -4.20
N GLY A 634 -17.38 -10.38 -3.22
CA GLY A 634 -17.46 -11.83 -3.06
C GLY A 634 -18.47 -12.56 -3.94
N PHE A 635 -18.85 -11.99 -5.08
CA PHE A 635 -19.72 -12.69 -6.03
C PHE A 635 -18.97 -13.86 -6.68
N GLY A 636 -19.66 -14.97 -6.92
CA GLY A 636 -19.09 -16.14 -7.57
C GLY A 636 -19.06 -16.02 -9.10
N LYS A 637 -18.33 -16.93 -9.75
CA LYS A 637 -18.40 -17.10 -11.21
C LYS A 637 -19.80 -17.49 -11.69
N GLU A 638 -20.61 -18.07 -10.81
CA GLU A 638 -22.03 -18.33 -11.06
C GLU A 638 -22.90 -17.06 -11.10
N ASP A 639 -22.43 -15.96 -10.52
CA ASP A 639 -23.18 -14.70 -10.41
C ASP A 639 -22.78 -13.67 -11.49
N SER A 640 -21.52 -13.70 -11.96
CA SER A 640 -20.97 -12.74 -12.93
C SER A 640 -19.77 -13.31 -13.70
N ASP A 641 -19.69 -13.03 -15.00
CA ASP A 641 -18.58 -13.42 -15.88
C ASP A 641 -17.24 -12.75 -15.53
N ASN A 642 -17.28 -11.64 -14.80
CA ASN A 642 -16.09 -10.91 -14.34
C ASN A 642 -16.17 -10.67 -12.82
N PRO A 643 -15.03 -10.57 -12.11
CA PRO A 643 -15.03 -10.13 -10.71
C PRO A 643 -15.59 -8.71 -10.60
N ILE A 644 -16.40 -8.47 -9.57
CA ILE A 644 -17.06 -7.18 -9.36
C ILE A 644 -16.22 -6.31 -8.43
N ASP A 645 -15.85 -5.12 -8.89
CA ASP A 645 -15.02 -4.18 -8.14
C ASP A 645 -15.67 -3.77 -6.82
N TYR A 646 -14.87 -3.69 -5.76
CA TYR A 646 -15.31 -3.09 -4.50
C TYR A 646 -15.17 -1.55 -4.58
N PRO A 647 -16.23 -0.76 -4.30
CA PRO A 647 -16.27 0.67 -4.63
C PRO A 647 -15.14 1.53 -4.08
N VAL A 648 -14.65 1.21 -2.88
CA VAL A 648 -13.68 2.05 -2.16
C VAL A 648 -12.31 1.40 -2.01
N SER A 649 -12.02 0.35 -2.79
CA SER A 649 -10.74 -0.36 -2.72
C SER A 649 -9.55 0.56 -3.06
N CYS A 650 -8.43 0.32 -2.39
CA CYS A 650 -7.15 0.88 -2.80
C CYS A 650 -6.63 0.14 -4.05
N SER A 651 -6.10 0.91 -5.00
CA SER A 651 -5.50 0.39 -6.23
C SER A 651 -4.46 1.39 -6.73
N PRO A 652 -3.18 1.25 -6.34
CA PRO A 652 -2.57 0.05 -5.76
C PRO A 652 -2.71 -0.08 -4.25
N GLN A 653 -2.46 -1.31 -3.78
CA GLN A 653 -2.34 -1.70 -2.38
C GLN A 653 -1.13 -2.66 -2.25
N ALA A 654 -0.34 -2.51 -1.19
CA ALA A 654 0.95 -3.16 -1.00
C ALA A 654 0.90 -4.69 -0.94
N TRP A 655 0.10 -5.27 -0.04
CA TRP A 655 0.01 -6.73 0.09
C TRP A 655 -0.70 -7.42 -1.08
N ALA A 656 -1.53 -6.68 -1.82
CA ALA A 656 -2.21 -7.14 -3.03
C ALA A 656 -1.19 -7.19 -4.18
N ALA A 657 -0.39 -6.13 -4.34
CA ALA A 657 0.73 -6.11 -5.28
C ALA A 657 1.76 -7.21 -4.99
N GLY A 658 1.99 -7.54 -3.71
CA GLY A 658 2.87 -8.63 -3.28
C GLY A 658 2.29 -10.05 -3.46
N SER A 659 0.97 -10.20 -3.66
CA SER A 659 0.30 -11.51 -3.64
C SER A 659 0.79 -12.46 -4.73
N MET A 660 1.01 -11.96 -5.95
CA MET A 660 1.51 -12.77 -7.07
C MET A 660 2.95 -13.27 -6.85
N PHE A 661 3.79 -12.47 -6.21
CA PHE A 661 5.15 -12.85 -5.85
C PHE A 661 5.17 -13.94 -4.78
N GLN A 662 4.25 -13.89 -3.82
CA GLN A 662 4.11 -14.95 -2.81
C GLN A 662 3.62 -16.26 -3.41
N LEU A 663 2.65 -16.20 -4.33
CA LEU A 663 2.15 -17.39 -5.05
C LEU A 663 3.26 -18.05 -5.87
N LEU A 664 4.04 -17.25 -6.61
CA LEU A 664 5.22 -17.76 -7.33
C LEU A 664 6.27 -18.34 -6.39
N SER A 665 6.55 -17.68 -5.26
CA SER A 665 7.47 -18.19 -4.25
C SER A 665 7.02 -19.54 -3.68
N ALA A 666 5.71 -19.72 -3.49
CA ALA A 666 5.12 -21.00 -3.10
C ALA A 666 5.26 -22.07 -4.20
N CYS A 667 5.17 -21.69 -5.48
CA CYS A 667 5.45 -22.59 -6.60
C CYS A 667 6.93 -23.02 -6.66
N PHE A 668 7.87 -22.10 -6.48
CA PHE A 668 9.32 -22.41 -6.53
C PHE A 668 9.81 -23.17 -5.29
N ASN A 669 9.21 -22.87 -4.13
CA ASN A 669 9.53 -23.44 -2.82
C ASN A 669 11.04 -23.44 -2.49
N ILE A 670 11.63 -22.26 -2.63
CA ILE A 670 13.03 -22.01 -2.28
C ILE A 670 13.14 -21.90 -0.76
N GLN A 671 13.98 -22.75 -0.16
CA GLN A 671 14.27 -22.83 1.27
C GLN A 671 15.72 -22.39 1.51
N PRO A 672 15.95 -21.11 1.86
CA PRO A 672 17.30 -20.59 2.07
C PRO A 672 17.86 -20.98 3.45
N ASP A 673 19.17 -21.22 3.49
CA ASP A 673 19.97 -21.31 4.70
C ASP A 673 21.32 -20.64 4.45
N ALA A 674 21.29 -19.31 4.39
CA ALA A 674 22.47 -18.50 4.08
C ALA A 674 23.61 -18.72 5.08
N LEU A 675 23.31 -19.02 6.34
CA LEU A 675 24.32 -19.23 7.37
C LEU A 675 25.12 -20.52 7.16
N ASN A 676 24.48 -21.55 6.61
CA ASN A 676 25.15 -22.79 6.22
C ASN A 676 25.52 -22.81 4.72
N ASN A 677 25.51 -21.65 4.06
CA ASN A 677 25.76 -21.49 2.62
C ASN A 677 25.00 -22.53 1.77
N THR A 678 23.75 -22.78 2.11
CA THR A 678 22.90 -23.76 1.39
C THR A 678 21.60 -23.11 0.98
N VAL A 679 21.09 -23.49 -0.19
CA VAL A 679 19.70 -23.24 -0.59
C VAL A 679 19.13 -24.54 -1.11
N ARG A 680 17.93 -24.89 -0.66
CA ARG A 680 17.19 -26.05 -1.15
C ARG A 680 16.03 -25.58 -2.02
N ILE A 681 15.81 -26.23 -3.14
CA ILE A 681 14.64 -26.05 -3.99
C ILE A 681 13.88 -27.36 -3.88
N VAL A 682 12.74 -27.33 -3.18
CA VAL A 682 12.05 -28.55 -2.74
C VAL A 682 10.75 -28.69 -3.52
N GLU A 683 10.61 -29.75 -4.31
CA GLU A 683 9.43 -30.10 -5.10
C GLU A 683 8.81 -28.90 -5.84
N PRO A 684 9.58 -28.13 -6.62
CA PRO A 684 9.02 -26.97 -7.31
C PRO A 684 7.84 -27.42 -8.20
N SER A 685 6.83 -26.57 -8.35
CA SER A 685 5.64 -26.90 -9.15
C SER A 685 4.98 -25.64 -9.70
N LEU A 686 5.08 -25.45 -11.02
CA LEU A 686 4.39 -24.41 -11.77
C LEU A 686 2.99 -24.89 -12.21
N PRO A 687 2.00 -24.00 -12.32
CA PRO A 687 0.72 -24.33 -12.93
C PRO A 687 0.88 -24.62 -14.43
N GLU A 688 -0.06 -25.37 -15.02
CA GLU A 688 0.04 -25.85 -16.41
C GLU A 688 0.15 -24.72 -17.44
N TRP A 689 -0.50 -23.58 -17.19
CA TRP A 689 -0.47 -22.41 -18.07
C TRP A 689 0.87 -21.64 -18.04
N LEU A 690 1.74 -21.92 -17.05
CA LEU A 690 3.03 -21.26 -16.88
C LEU A 690 4.18 -22.21 -17.22
N GLY A 691 4.57 -22.21 -18.49
CA GLY A 691 5.53 -23.16 -19.04
C GLY A 691 6.95 -22.96 -18.52
N ARG A 692 7.39 -21.71 -18.36
CA ARG A 692 8.75 -21.38 -17.94
C ARG A 692 8.82 -20.08 -17.15
N VAL A 693 9.60 -20.12 -16.07
CA VAL A 693 9.93 -18.95 -15.25
C VAL A 693 11.43 -18.84 -15.05
N VAL A 694 11.99 -17.65 -15.24
CA VAL A 694 13.39 -17.35 -15.01
C VAL A 694 13.50 -16.29 -13.92
N LEU A 695 14.22 -16.65 -12.85
CA LEU A 695 14.66 -15.73 -11.81
C LEU A 695 16.13 -15.41 -12.07
N LYS A 696 16.50 -14.13 -12.10
CA LYS A 696 17.89 -13.70 -12.15
C LYS A 696 18.24 -12.88 -10.93
N ASN A 697 19.49 -12.97 -10.50
CA ASN A 697 20.04 -12.20 -9.40
C ASN A 697 19.36 -12.47 -8.05
N VAL A 698 18.88 -13.69 -7.81
CA VAL A 698 18.35 -14.08 -6.49
C VAL A 698 19.53 -14.17 -5.52
N GLN A 699 19.46 -13.40 -4.43
CA GLN A 699 20.52 -13.34 -3.44
C GLN A 699 20.28 -14.36 -2.32
N VAL A 700 21.28 -15.17 -1.96
CA VAL A 700 21.29 -15.96 -0.72
C VAL A 700 22.64 -15.76 -0.04
N GLY A 701 22.63 -15.10 1.12
CA GLY A 701 23.84 -14.60 1.75
C GLY A 701 24.60 -13.63 0.84
N LYS A 702 25.85 -13.96 0.54
CA LYS A 702 26.70 -13.19 -0.39
C LYS A 702 26.65 -13.72 -1.83
N THR A 703 25.92 -14.82 -2.07
CA THR A 703 25.89 -15.48 -3.38
C THR A 703 24.68 -15.03 -4.17
N HIS A 704 24.87 -14.79 -5.47
CA HIS A 704 23.78 -14.53 -6.41
C HIS A 704 23.60 -15.75 -7.33
N ILE A 705 22.36 -16.16 -7.54
CA ILE A 705 21.98 -17.27 -8.41
C ILE A 705 20.91 -16.85 -9.43
N ASP A 706 21.02 -17.40 -10.63
CA ASP A 706 19.98 -17.34 -11.66
C ASP A 706 19.39 -18.75 -11.80
N LEU A 707 18.07 -18.87 -11.70
CA LEU A 707 17.33 -20.13 -11.73
C LEU A 707 16.30 -20.11 -12.87
N ALA A 708 16.18 -21.21 -13.59
CA ALA A 708 15.05 -21.45 -14.50
C ALA A 708 14.19 -22.59 -13.97
N PHE A 709 12.89 -22.35 -13.88
CA PHE A 709 11.87 -23.35 -13.63
C PHE A 709 11.14 -23.61 -14.94
N ALA A 710 10.93 -24.88 -15.28
CA ALA A 710 10.21 -25.26 -16.50
C ALA A 710 9.26 -26.42 -16.22
N SER A 711 8.01 -26.27 -16.65
CA SER A 711 7.02 -27.32 -16.64
C SER A 711 7.33 -28.35 -17.73
N ARG A 712 7.33 -29.63 -17.37
CA ARG A 712 7.51 -30.78 -18.27
C ARG A 712 6.46 -31.83 -17.93
N GLY A 713 5.27 -31.70 -18.52
CA GLY A 713 4.11 -32.50 -18.15
C GLY A 713 3.65 -32.14 -16.73
N SER A 714 3.53 -33.12 -15.84
CA SER A 714 3.13 -32.89 -14.43
C SER A 714 4.28 -32.51 -13.49
N LEU A 715 5.53 -32.45 -14.00
CA LEU A 715 6.72 -32.17 -13.20
C LEU A 715 7.26 -30.78 -13.53
N THR A 716 7.80 -30.08 -12.54
CA THR A 716 8.58 -28.86 -12.77
C THR A 716 10.05 -29.14 -12.49
N THR A 717 10.90 -28.89 -13.47
CA THR A 717 12.36 -28.97 -13.32
C THR A 717 12.93 -27.63 -12.90
N CYS A 718 14.00 -27.62 -12.11
CA CYS A 718 14.79 -26.43 -11.80
C CYS A 718 16.20 -26.57 -12.40
N GLU A 719 16.67 -25.55 -13.09
CA GLU A 719 18.01 -25.44 -13.67
C GLU A 719 18.75 -24.23 -13.09
N ILE A 720 20.02 -24.41 -12.74
CA ILE A 720 20.89 -23.32 -12.28
C ILE A 720 21.57 -22.73 -13.51
N LEU A 721 21.13 -21.54 -13.94
CA LEU A 721 21.69 -20.85 -15.11
C LEU A 721 23.01 -20.17 -14.80
N ARG A 722 23.14 -19.62 -13.59
CA ARG A 722 24.35 -18.94 -13.11
C ARG A 722 24.43 -19.05 -11.60
N LYS A 723 25.66 -19.15 -11.08
CA LYS A 723 25.96 -19.05 -9.65
C LYS A 723 27.25 -18.28 -9.43
N SER A 724 27.17 -17.16 -8.74
CA SER A 724 28.32 -16.33 -8.37
C SER A 724 28.50 -16.36 -6.85
N GLY A 725 29.26 -17.35 -6.36
CA GLY A 725 29.52 -17.57 -4.94
C GLY A 725 29.58 -19.04 -4.53
N ALA A 726 29.87 -19.28 -3.25
CA ALA A 726 30.14 -20.60 -2.68
C ALA A 726 28.88 -21.38 -2.25
N LEU A 727 27.68 -20.82 -2.46
CA LEU A 727 26.41 -21.46 -2.08
C LEU A 727 26.27 -22.88 -2.66
N LYS A 728 25.91 -23.85 -1.82
CA LYS A 728 25.46 -25.18 -2.21
C LYS A 728 23.98 -25.10 -2.59
N VAL A 729 23.64 -25.45 -3.83
CA VAL A 729 22.26 -25.54 -4.30
C VAL A 729 21.86 -27.01 -4.29
N VAL A 730 20.80 -27.35 -3.59
CA VAL A 730 20.22 -28.70 -3.53
C VAL A 730 18.85 -28.65 -4.17
N ILE A 731 18.64 -29.48 -5.19
CA ILE A 731 17.34 -29.61 -5.86
C ILE A 731 16.76 -30.95 -5.46
N GLU A 732 15.59 -30.92 -4.85
CA GLU A 732 14.82 -32.08 -4.42
C GLU A 732 13.54 -32.05 -5.27
N THR A 733 13.36 -33.03 -6.15
CA THR A 733 12.22 -33.09 -7.08
C THR A 733 11.27 -34.20 -6.74
#